data_AF-A0A194RFZ6-F1
#
_entry.id   AF-A0A194RFZ6-F1
#
_cell.length_a   1.000
_cell.length_b   1.000
_cell.length_c   1.000
_cell.angle_alpha   90.00
_cell.angle_beta   90.00
_cell.angle_gamma   90.00
#
_symmetry.space_group_name_H-M   'P 1'
#
loop_
_entity.id
_entity.type
_entity.pdbx_description
1 polymer ?
#
loop_
_entity_poly.entity_id
_entity_poly.type
_entity_poly.pdbx_seq_one_letter_code
_entity_poly.pdbx_strand_id
1 'polypeptide(L)'
;MTRVLCLIALATLCRASDRPHIILIIADDLLAPSKAMCPGATKSWRPGFQRPLHPCFKIHLKDGWNDVSFHGSNQIPTPNIDALAWSGLVLNNYYVTPICTPSRAALMTGKYPIHTGFKDLTSLIIRTSDDVIDDDEEDNISLAQLAQNLRPALSTTETHEFIDVDQSIAICAPATEDYIVREVQEENENEQEDSEGQFTVPTLIDGLNAISVLRKIVLFNEEFHMQGNCDDTLIKIQRMQHGVIYGTEPRGLPLSEKLLPEYLRELGYRTHLVGKWHLGSYKRDYLPLNRGFDTHLGFWTGKIDLYDHTSFEFGSWGFDFRRGFEVAHDLFGQYATDVYTNEAVRVIMSHNASAPLFLTVAHSAVHSGNPAEFLRAPDSTIDKFAHIRPYQRQKFAAMVSKLDESVGKVVQALQQRNMLEHSIILFTTDNGGAAAGFNDNAASNYPLRGVKNTLWEGGVRGAGVLWSSGLRVSPRVVRQRLHLVDWLPTLLAAAGANYSCDCDGMNQWEALSGDLPSPRTSVLHNIDDIYGSAAITVDQWKLHKGTNYNGAWDDWYGPSGEGEGGEYAPGQVRDSDAGRALQHLGLLPADNTILALRKEATLRCNASVTPIPCRPLAAPCLFNIEEDPCERRNLADLEPVLLRRMLVELDLMNRTSVPALVRAREPRADPRLWGHLYTNFGDYLPLSCDLDPTQRHCHTKPYNFI
;
A
#
# COMPACT_ATOMS: atom_id res chain seq x y z
N MET A 1 -31.61 -24.92 30.45
CA MET A 1 -30.89 -24.37 29.27
C MET A 1 -31.57 -23.14 28.68
N THR A 2 -32.85 -23.19 28.28
CA THR A 2 -33.53 -22.13 27.49
C THR A 2 -33.40 -20.70 28.03
N ARG A 3 -33.54 -20.47 29.35
CA ARG A 3 -33.33 -19.12 29.94
C ARG A 3 -31.88 -18.62 29.82
N VAL A 4 -30.89 -19.50 29.87
CA VAL A 4 -29.46 -19.15 29.73
C VAL A 4 -29.14 -18.79 28.28
N LEU A 5 -29.65 -19.57 27.31
CA LEU A 5 -29.55 -19.24 25.89
C LEU A 5 -30.21 -17.89 25.56
N CYS A 6 -31.39 -17.62 26.14
CA CYS A 6 -32.07 -16.33 25.98
C CYS A 6 -31.27 -15.16 26.59
N LEU A 7 -30.67 -15.34 27.79
CA LEU A 7 -29.79 -14.34 28.40
C LEU A 7 -28.51 -14.09 27.60
N ILE A 8 -27.90 -15.14 27.04
CA ILE A 8 -26.71 -15.00 26.17
C ILE A 8 -27.09 -14.27 24.87
N ALA A 9 -28.22 -14.60 24.25
CA ALA A 9 -28.72 -13.91 23.06
C ALA A 9 -29.07 -12.44 23.31
N LEU A 10 -29.72 -12.12 24.44
CA LEU A 10 -29.96 -10.74 24.86
C LEU A 10 -28.65 -9.98 25.13
N ALA A 11 -27.67 -10.63 25.78
CA ALA A 11 -26.37 -10.01 26.04
C ALA A 11 -25.54 -9.78 24.76
N THR A 12 -25.66 -10.63 23.73
CA THR A 12 -25.02 -10.37 22.42
C THR A 12 -25.79 -9.36 21.58
N LEU A 13 -27.13 -9.30 21.67
CA LEU A 13 -27.95 -8.30 20.99
C LEU A 13 -27.73 -6.89 21.56
N CYS A 14 -27.70 -6.69 22.88
CA CYS A 14 -27.33 -5.40 23.46
C CYS A 14 -25.87 -5.02 23.11
N ARG A 15 -24.93 -5.97 23.11
CA ARG A 15 -23.55 -5.70 22.66
C ARG A 15 -23.42 -5.38 21.18
N ALA A 16 -24.46 -5.51 20.36
CA ALA A 16 -24.45 -5.08 18.96
C ALA A 16 -24.90 -3.62 18.79
N SER A 17 -25.83 -3.12 19.61
CA SER A 17 -26.25 -1.71 19.58
C SER A 17 -25.20 -0.75 20.12
N ASP A 18 -24.35 -1.22 21.03
CA ASP A 18 -23.42 -0.37 21.78
C ASP A 18 -22.07 -0.16 21.06
N ARG A 19 -21.86 -0.76 19.87
CA ARG A 19 -20.62 -0.60 19.10
C ARG A 19 -20.67 0.68 18.24
N PRO A 20 -19.58 1.47 18.18
CA PRO A 20 -19.54 2.66 17.34
C PRO A 20 -19.59 2.31 15.85
N HIS A 21 -20.28 3.14 15.06
CA HIS A 21 -20.12 3.17 13.61
C HIS A 21 -18.70 3.61 13.27
N ILE A 22 -18.05 2.97 12.30
CA ILE A 22 -16.67 3.23 11.89
C ILE A 22 -16.68 3.73 10.44
N ILE A 23 -16.18 4.95 10.24
CA ILE A 23 -16.17 5.64 8.95
C ILE A 23 -14.71 5.93 8.59
N LEU A 24 -14.20 5.31 7.52
CA LEU A 24 -12.85 5.55 7.03
C LEU A 24 -12.93 6.38 5.75
N ILE A 25 -12.38 7.59 5.77
CA ILE A 25 -12.29 8.45 4.59
C ILE A 25 -10.83 8.48 4.15
N ILE A 26 -10.56 7.98 2.94
CA ILE A 26 -9.21 7.82 2.42
C ILE A 26 -9.05 8.72 1.18
N ALA A 27 -8.10 9.65 1.24
CA ALA A 27 -7.59 10.38 0.09
C ALA A 27 -6.57 9.50 -0.66
N ASP A 28 -6.59 9.52 -2.00
CA ASP A 28 -5.82 8.58 -2.83
C ASP A 28 -4.74 9.23 -3.68
N ASP A 29 -3.66 8.46 -3.87
CA ASP A 29 -2.70 8.67 -4.94
C ASP A 29 -2.10 7.32 -5.46
N LEU A 30 -2.04 7.09 -6.78
CA LEU A 30 -1.27 6.02 -7.49
C LEU A 30 -0.05 6.54 -8.29
N LEU A 31 0.99 5.70 -8.40
CA LEU A 31 2.03 5.79 -9.42
C LEU A 31 1.44 5.73 -10.85
N ALA A 32 1.93 6.57 -11.75
CA ALA A 32 1.83 6.29 -13.19
C ALA A 32 3.10 5.54 -13.63
N PRO A 33 3.06 4.70 -14.68
CA PRO A 33 4.27 4.26 -15.34
C PRO A 33 4.96 5.51 -15.91
N SER A 34 6.09 5.90 -15.33
CA SER A 34 6.89 7.01 -15.85
C SER A 34 7.31 6.71 -17.29
N LYS A 35 7.29 7.73 -18.15
CA LYS A 35 7.92 7.58 -19.48
C LYS A 35 9.38 7.23 -19.25
N ALA A 36 9.81 6.09 -19.83
CA ALA A 36 11.21 5.69 -19.82
C ALA A 36 12.07 6.87 -20.28
N MET A 37 13.04 7.25 -19.43
CA MET A 37 13.88 8.41 -19.64
C MET A 37 14.69 8.21 -20.92
N CYS A 38 14.34 8.92 -22.00
CA CYS A 38 14.79 8.61 -23.35
C CYS A 38 16.33 8.54 -23.45
N PRO A 39 16.92 7.35 -23.65
CA PRO A 39 18.36 7.22 -23.83
C PRO A 39 18.72 7.61 -25.27
N GLY A 40 19.68 8.54 -25.43
CA GLY A 40 20.24 8.87 -26.74
C GLY A 40 20.07 10.34 -27.16
N ALA A 41 21.02 11.17 -26.72
CA ALA A 41 21.33 12.45 -27.34
C ALA A 41 22.78 12.44 -27.87
N THR A 42 23.11 11.42 -28.68
CA THR A 42 24.43 11.34 -29.33
C THR A 42 24.61 12.47 -30.33
N LYS A 43 25.81 13.07 -30.34
CA LYS A 43 26.08 14.32 -31.06
C LYS A 43 26.01 14.14 -32.58
N SER A 44 25.04 14.77 -33.23
CA SER A 44 25.26 15.37 -34.56
C SER A 44 24.44 16.66 -34.70
N TRP A 45 25.09 17.73 -35.15
CA TRP A 45 24.49 19.06 -35.26
C TRP A 45 24.36 19.43 -36.73
N ARG A 46 23.17 19.85 -37.17
CA ARG A 46 22.98 20.56 -38.45
C ARG A 46 22.03 21.74 -38.21
N PRO A 47 22.42 22.98 -38.56
CA PRO A 47 21.59 24.15 -38.32
C PRO A 47 20.49 24.28 -39.37
N GLY A 48 19.29 24.72 -38.96
CA GLY A 48 18.29 25.23 -39.92
C GLY A 48 16.84 24.82 -39.71
N PHE A 49 16.25 25.03 -38.52
CA PHE A 49 14.86 25.51 -38.39
C PHE A 49 14.59 25.96 -36.95
N GLN A 50 14.29 27.24 -36.73
CA GLN A 50 13.94 27.75 -35.40
C GLN A 50 12.45 27.53 -35.12
N ARG A 51 12.15 26.72 -34.10
CA ARG A 51 10.96 26.89 -33.25
C ARG A 51 11.44 27.25 -31.84
N PRO A 52 10.72 28.08 -31.07
CA PRO A 52 11.17 28.50 -29.75
C PRO A 52 11.25 27.31 -28.79
N LEU A 53 12.45 27.00 -28.33
CA LEU A 53 12.69 26.16 -27.15
C LEU A 53 12.24 26.96 -25.92
N HIS A 54 11.01 26.71 -25.46
CA HIS A 54 10.56 27.26 -24.18
C HIS A 54 11.30 26.58 -23.03
N PRO A 55 11.92 27.33 -22.09
CA PRO A 55 12.74 26.76 -21.03
C PRO A 55 11.91 26.04 -19.97
N CYS A 56 12.56 25.14 -19.24
CA CYS A 56 11.92 24.29 -18.24
C CYS A 56 11.30 25.09 -17.09
N PHE A 57 9.97 25.11 -17.03
CA PHE A 57 9.19 25.37 -15.81
C PHE A 57 8.11 24.29 -15.69
N LYS A 58 8.08 23.59 -14.54
CA LYS A 58 7.08 22.58 -14.18
C LYS A 58 6.82 22.69 -12.67
N ILE A 59 5.55 22.86 -12.28
CA ILE A 59 5.10 22.86 -10.87
C ILE A 59 3.75 22.13 -10.85
N HIS A 60 3.82 20.80 -10.92
CA HIS A 60 2.70 19.84 -10.93
C HIS A 60 3.08 18.70 -9.94
N LEU A 61 2.23 18.26 -9.03
CA LEU A 61 2.55 17.63 -7.71
C LEU A 61 1.46 16.51 -7.37
N LYS A 62 1.17 15.97 -6.15
CA LYS A 62 -0.07 15.13 -5.80
C LYS A 62 -0.82 15.31 -4.44
N ASP A 63 -0.82 14.37 -3.47
CA ASP A 63 -1.61 14.48 -2.22
C ASP A 63 -0.72 14.59 -0.97
N GLY A 64 -0.48 15.80 -0.44
CA GLY A 64 0.65 16.05 0.47
C GLY A 64 0.32 16.63 1.85
N TRP A 65 1.34 16.62 2.71
CA TRP A 65 1.25 17.12 4.09
C TRP A 65 0.72 18.56 4.20
N ASN A 66 0.95 19.41 3.20
CA ASN A 66 0.65 20.84 3.21
C ASN A 66 -0.66 21.23 2.49
N ASP A 67 -1.52 20.24 2.21
CA ASP A 67 -2.69 20.41 1.34
C ASP A 67 -4.02 20.46 2.08
N VAL A 68 -3.99 20.08 3.36
CA VAL A 68 -5.06 20.27 4.34
C VAL A 68 -4.74 21.51 5.19
N SER A 69 -5.72 22.41 5.37
CA SER A 69 -5.46 23.69 6.04
C SER A 69 -5.09 23.53 7.51
N PHE A 70 -5.42 22.40 8.15
CA PHE A 70 -5.02 22.14 9.53
C PHE A 70 -3.50 22.02 9.77
N HIS A 71 -2.70 21.71 8.75
CA HIS A 71 -1.23 21.65 8.85
C HIS A 71 -0.51 22.99 8.61
N GLY A 72 -1.23 24.10 8.43
CA GLY A 72 -0.68 25.46 8.43
C GLY A 72 -0.70 26.19 7.09
N SER A 73 -0.89 25.49 5.97
CA SER A 73 -1.14 26.09 4.66
C SER A 73 -2.48 26.84 4.65
N ASN A 74 -2.48 28.08 4.16
CA ASN A 74 -3.72 28.84 3.92
C ASN A 74 -4.20 28.72 2.47
N GLN A 75 -3.41 28.09 1.58
CA GLN A 75 -3.61 28.10 0.13
C GLN A 75 -4.82 27.26 -0.33
N ILE A 76 -5.18 26.22 0.43
CA ILE A 76 -6.34 25.36 0.17
C ILE A 76 -7.12 25.21 1.47
N PRO A 77 -8.29 25.88 1.62
CA PRO A 77 -9.14 25.70 2.79
C PRO A 77 -9.82 24.33 2.78
N THR A 78 -9.70 23.58 3.89
CA THR A 78 -10.41 22.31 4.14
C THR A 78 -11.31 22.40 5.37
N PRO A 79 -12.33 23.28 5.38
CA PRO A 79 -13.09 23.62 6.59
C PRO A 79 -13.96 22.50 7.17
N ASN A 80 -14.25 21.41 6.43
CA ASN A 80 -14.96 20.25 6.98
C ASN A 80 -13.99 19.24 7.62
N ILE A 81 -12.85 18.99 6.98
CA ILE A 81 -11.77 18.17 7.55
C ILE A 81 -11.19 18.87 8.79
N ASP A 82 -10.99 20.18 8.74
CA ASP A 82 -10.54 21.00 9.86
C ASP A 82 -11.57 21.01 11.01
N ALA A 83 -12.88 20.84 10.75
CA ALA A 83 -13.88 20.72 11.82
C ALA A 83 -13.72 19.41 12.62
N LEU A 84 -13.43 18.30 11.93
CA LEU A 84 -13.04 17.04 12.57
C LEU A 84 -11.70 17.19 13.31
N ALA A 85 -10.72 17.86 12.70
CA ALA A 85 -9.39 18.11 13.30
C ALA A 85 -9.49 18.84 14.65
N TRP A 86 -10.28 19.91 14.70
CA TRP A 86 -10.38 20.77 15.89
C TRP A 86 -11.39 20.30 16.93
N SER A 87 -12.20 19.29 16.64
CA SER A 87 -13.04 18.60 17.65
C SER A 87 -12.55 17.18 17.95
N GLY A 88 -11.36 16.81 17.47
CA GLY A 88 -10.79 15.46 17.55
C GLY A 88 -9.27 15.47 17.72
N LEU A 89 -8.59 14.56 17.03
CA LEU A 89 -7.15 14.33 17.13
C LEU A 89 -6.45 14.57 15.80
N VAL A 90 -5.51 15.51 15.75
CA VAL A 90 -4.63 15.73 14.60
C VAL A 90 -3.40 14.85 14.70
N LEU A 91 -3.14 13.99 13.72
CA LEU A 91 -2.17 12.90 13.81
C LEU A 91 -0.74 13.34 13.38
N ASN A 92 -0.10 14.20 14.16
CA ASN A 92 1.17 14.86 13.77
C ASN A 92 2.41 13.94 13.67
N ASN A 93 2.36 12.70 14.18
CA ASN A 93 3.45 11.72 14.15
C ASN A 93 2.97 10.36 13.60
N TYR A 94 2.18 10.41 12.53
CA TYR A 94 1.57 9.27 11.86
C TYR A 94 2.21 8.98 10.51
N TYR A 95 2.45 7.69 10.25
CA TYR A 95 3.14 7.20 9.06
C TYR A 95 2.27 6.24 8.24
N VAL A 96 2.48 6.29 6.94
CA VAL A 96 1.85 5.51 5.89
C VAL A 96 2.96 4.92 5.01
N THR A 97 2.65 3.88 4.22
CA THR A 97 3.65 3.38 3.25
C THR A 97 3.76 4.36 2.07
N PRO A 98 4.83 4.34 1.26
CA PRO A 98 5.11 5.42 0.32
C PRO A 98 4.25 5.37 -0.97
N ILE A 99 3.42 4.34 -1.17
CA ILE A 99 2.57 4.10 -2.35
C ILE A 99 1.31 3.30 -1.99
N CYS A 100 0.27 3.34 -2.83
CA CYS A 100 -1.08 2.96 -2.39
C CYS A 100 -1.45 1.47 -2.34
N THR A 101 -0.98 0.55 -3.21
CA THR A 101 -1.28 -0.89 -2.99
C THR A 101 -0.71 -1.37 -1.64
N PRO A 102 0.57 -1.08 -1.32
CA PRO A 102 1.16 -1.46 -0.04
C PRO A 102 0.44 -0.83 1.16
N SER A 103 0.05 0.45 1.08
CA SER A 103 -0.75 1.08 2.15
C SER A 103 -2.15 0.46 2.26
N ARG A 104 -2.87 0.25 1.16
CA ARG A 104 -4.21 -0.36 1.21
C ARG A 104 -4.16 -1.79 1.75
N ALA A 105 -3.09 -2.54 1.45
CA ALA A 105 -2.83 -3.85 2.04
C ALA A 105 -2.59 -3.73 3.55
N ALA A 106 -1.70 -2.83 3.97
CA ALA A 106 -1.34 -2.62 5.36
C ALA A 106 -2.53 -2.15 6.23
N LEU A 107 -3.42 -1.30 5.69
CA LEU A 107 -4.64 -0.84 6.37
C LEU A 107 -5.62 -2.00 6.58
N MET A 108 -5.79 -2.85 5.56
CA MET A 108 -6.76 -3.93 5.57
C MET A 108 -6.28 -5.18 6.31
N THR A 109 -4.97 -5.41 6.44
CA THR A 109 -4.39 -6.61 7.09
C THR A 109 -3.73 -6.32 8.44
N GLY A 110 -3.37 -5.07 8.73
CA GLY A 110 -2.53 -4.75 9.88
C GLY A 110 -1.09 -5.26 9.76
N LYS A 111 -0.62 -5.62 8.54
CA LYS A 111 0.74 -6.13 8.27
C LYS A 111 1.57 -5.13 7.47
N TYR A 112 2.88 -5.13 7.69
CA TYR A 112 3.78 -4.43 6.78
C TYR A 112 3.75 -5.09 5.39
N PRO A 113 3.93 -4.31 4.31
CA PRO A 113 4.01 -4.83 2.95
C PRO A 113 5.07 -5.93 2.73
N ILE A 114 6.15 -5.94 3.51
CA ILE A 114 7.17 -6.99 3.50
C ILE A 114 6.69 -8.36 4.03
N HIS A 115 5.58 -8.39 4.76
CA HIS A 115 4.95 -9.61 5.30
C HIS A 115 3.71 -10.05 4.50
N THR A 116 3.26 -9.24 3.53
CA THR A 116 2.17 -9.61 2.61
C THR A 116 2.74 -10.08 1.27
N GLY A 117 2.51 -11.35 0.97
CA GLY A 117 3.06 -12.04 -0.19
C GLY A 117 2.68 -13.52 -0.18
N PHE A 118 3.01 -14.26 -1.23
CA PHE A 118 2.72 -15.70 -1.30
C PHE A 118 3.69 -16.47 -0.41
N LYS A 119 3.18 -17.03 0.69
CA LYS A 119 3.93 -17.93 1.59
C LYS A 119 4.11 -19.36 1.02
N ASP A 120 3.38 -19.72 -0.04
CA ASP A 120 3.26 -21.10 -0.54
C ASP A 120 3.88 -21.30 -1.94
N LEU A 121 5.00 -22.03 -1.98
CA LEU A 121 5.76 -22.38 -3.19
C LEU A 121 5.14 -23.55 -3.98
N THR A 122 4.27 -24.38 -3.40
CA THR A 122 3.70 -25.57 -4.07
C THR A 122 2.89 -25.18 -5.32
N SER A 123 2.22 -24.02 -5.25
CA SER A 123 1.44 -23.43 -6.35
C SER A 123 2.28 -22.99 -7.57
N LEU A 124 3.60 -22.96 -7.45
CA LEU A 124 4.54 -22.62 -8.52
C LEU A 124 4.92 -23.86 -9.34
N ILE A 125 5.27 -24.96 -8.65
CA ILE A 125 5.79 -26.21 -9.23
C ILE A 125 4.77 -26.85 -10.20
N ILE A 126 3.49 -26.82 -9.85
CA ILE A 126 2.39 -27.46 -10.60
C ILE A 126 2.17 -26.85 -12.00
N ARG A 127 2.76 -25.68 -12.30
CA ARG A 127 2.57 -24.99 -13.60
C ARG A 127 3.76 -25.04 -14.54
N THR A 128 4.95 -25.41 -14.07
CA THR A 128 6.14 -25.52 -14.92
C THR A 128 6.28 -26.90 -15.58
N SER A 129 5.42 -27.86 -15.22
CA SER A 129 5.35 -29.19 -15.82
C SER A 129 4.39 -29.29 -17.01
N ASP A 130 3.40 -28.40 -17.11
CA ASP A 130 2.35 -28.48 -18.16
C ASP A 130 2.87 -28.09 -19.56
N ASP A 131 4.02 -27.43 -19.65
CA ASP A 131 4.68 -26.99 -20.88
C ASP A 131 5.81 -27.94 -21.36
N VAL A 132 5.96 -29.12 -20.75
CA VAL A 132 6.94 -30.16 -21.18
C VAL A 132 6.20 -31.45 -21.56
N ILE A 133 5.63 -31.44 -22.76
CA ILE A 133 5.33 -32.66 -23.51
C ILE A 133 6.44 -32.79 -24.54
N ASP A 134 7.34 -33.74 -24.34
CA ASP A 134 8.28 -34.21 -25.37
C ASP A 134 7.67 -35.43 -26.06
N ASP A 135 7.90 -35.60 -27.37
CA ASP A 135 7.08 -36.48 -28.23
C ASP A 135 7.52 -37.96 -28.24
N ASP A 136 8.56 -38.34 -27.49
CA ASP A 136 9.15 -39.69 -27.50
C ASP A 136 8.57 -40.65 -26.45
N GLU A 137 8.09 -41.82 -26.89
CA GLU A 137 7.57 -42.90 -26.03
C GLU A 137 8.69 -43.74 -25.38
N GLU A 138 9.07 -43.51 -24.11
CA GLU A 138 9.56 -44.59 -23.23
C GLU A 138 9.47 -44.27 -21.71
N ASP A 139 9.16 -45.30 -20.90
CA ASP A 139 9.25 -45.40 -19.42
C ASP A 139 8.78 -44.25 -18.50
N ASN A 140 7.49 -43.92 -18.56
CA ASN A 140 6.81 -43.07 -17.56
C ASN A 140 6.45 -43.83 -16.25
N ILE A 141 7.14 -43.55 -15.14
CA ILE A 141 6.62 -43.86 -13.78
C ILE A 141 5.61 -42.78 -13.39
N SER A 142 4.36 -43.15 -13.11
CA SER A 142 3.35 -42.15 -12.75
C SER A 142 3.68 -41.44 -11.42
N LEU A 143 3.44 -40.12 -11.36
CA LEU A 143 3.61 -39.34 -10.13
C LEU A 143 2.74 -39.85 -8.96
N ALA A 144 1.65 -40.57 -9.26
CA ALA A 144 0.85 -41.27 -8.25
C ALA A 144 1.61 -42.42 -7.56
N GLN A 145 2.47 -43.14 -8.29
CA GLN A 145 3.34 -44.17 -7.73
C GLN A 145 4.53 -43.54 -6.97
N LEU A 146 5.11 -42.45 -7.48
CA LEU A 146 6.15 -41.70 -6.76
C LEU A 146 5.64 -41.19 -5.40
N ALA A 147 4.42 -40.64 -5.36
CA ALA A 147 3.74 -40.19 -4.14
C ALA A 147 3.28 -41.33 -3.21
N GLN A 148 3.19 -42.58 -3.69
CA GLN A 148 2.97 -43.76 -2.85
C GLN A 148 4.29 -44.26 -2.25
N ASN A 149 5.37 -44.30 -3.04
CA ASN A 149 6.68 -44.81 -2.62
C ASN A 149 7.33 -43.99 -1.49
N LEU A 150 6.95 -42.72 -1.31
CA LEU A 150 7.43 -41.87 -0.21
C LEU A 150 6.68 -42.08 1.13
N ARG A 151 5.57 -42.84 1.16
CA ARG A 151 4.75 -43.02 2.38
C ARG A 151 5.27 -44.02 3.45
N PRO A 152 6.10 -45.04 3.17
CA PRO A 152 6.50 -46.01 4.20
C PRO A 152 7.37 -45.47 5.35
N ALA A 153 7.99 -44.28 5.20
CA ALA A 153 9.00 -43.77 6.13
C ALA A 153 8.46 -43.23 7.48
N LEU A 154 7.14 -43.13 7.66
CA LEU A 154 6.52 -42.45 8.82
C LEU A 154 5.61 -43.39 9.64
N SER A 155 6.08 -44.59 10.01
CA SER A 155 5.24 -45.62 10.64
C SER A 155 5.90 -46.50 11.71
N THR A 156 6.76 -45.97 12.59
CA THR A 156 7.15 -46.65 13.85
C THR A 156 7.30 -45.71 15.06
N THR A 157 6.42 -45.95 16.05
CA THR A 157 6.60 -45.79 17.51
C THR A 157 7.01 -44.44 18.14
N GLU A 158 5.98 -43.81 18.74
CA GLU A 158 5.93 -43.28 20.12
C GLU A 158 6.70 -42.00 20.56
N THR A 159 5.88 -40.95 20.73
CA THR A 159 5.88 -39.94 21.82
C THR A 159 6.92 -38.79 21.87
N HIS A 160 6.37 -37.57 21.80
CA HIS A 160 6.80 -36.34 22.47
C HIS A 160 8.16 -35.72 22.10
N GLU A 161 8.24 -35.11 20.91
CA GLU A 161 8.51 -33.66 20.79
C GLU A 161 8.11 -33.16 19.38
N PHE A 162 7.64 -31.92 19.26
CA PHE A 162 7.37 -31.30 17.95
C PHE A 162 8.67 -30.65 17.43
N ILE A 163 9.48 -31.44 16.73
CA ILE A 163 10.57 -30.91 15.91
C ILE A 163 9.97 -30.49 14.57
N ASP A 164 10.09 -29.20 14.24
CA ASP A 164 9.75 -28.63 12.94
C ASP A 164 10.85 -28.99 11.93
N VAL A 165 10.48 -29.58 10.79
CA VAL A 165 11.43 -30.09 9.77
C VAL A 165 11.05 -29.63 8.35
N ASP A 166 10.38 -28.46 8.21
CA ASP A 166 10.12 -27.85 6.90
C ASP A 166 11.36 -27.10 6.34
N GLN A 167 12.47 -27.83 6.17
CA GLN A 167 13.57 -27.45 5.29
C GLN A 167 13.99 -28.63 4.41
N SER A 168 13.47 -28.67 3.18
CA SER A 168 13.93 -29.55 2.11
C SER A 168 14.03 -28.78 0.79
N ILE A 169 15.18 -28.89 0.13
CA ILE A 169 15.50 -28.20 -1.12
C ILE A 169 14.98 -29.02 -2.30
N ALA A 170 14.32 -28.39 -3.27
CA ALA A 170 14.08 -28.96 -4.60
C ALA A 170 15.13 -28.41 -5.58
N ILE A 171 15.77 -29.31 -6.33
CA ILE A 171 16.87 -29.01 -7.26
C ILE A 171 16.36 -29.13 -8.69
N CYS A 172 16.82 -28.25 -9.59
CA CYS A 172 16.72 -28.45 -11.04
C CYS A 172 18.06 -28.10 -11.69
N ALA A 173 18.84 -29.12 -12.04
CA ALA A 173 20.02 -29.03 -12.90
C ALA A 173 20.26 -30.39 -13.56
N PRO A 174 20.44 -30.47 -14.89
CA PRO A 174 20.92 -31.70 -15.52
C PRO A 174 22.42 -31.85 -15.22
N ALA A 175 22.80 -32.94 -14.55
CA ALA A 175 24.19 -33.29 -14.32
C ALA A 175 24.64 -34.30 -15.39
N THR A 176 25.76 -34.02 -16.06
CA THR A 176 26.53 -35.01 -16.83
C THR A 176 27.57 -35.64 -15.92
N GLU A 177 27.70 -36.97 -15.91
CA GLU A 177 28.40 -37.72 -14.84
C GLU A 177 29.92 -37.43 -14.69
N ASP A 178 30.59 -36.92 -15.72
CA ASP A 178 32.06 -36.91 -15.82
C ASP A 178 32.84 -36.01 -14.82
N TYR A 179 32.19 -35.14 -14.04
CA TYR A 179 32.90 -34.11 -13.24
C TYR A 179 33.01 -34.35 -11.72
N ILE A 180 32.47 -35.43 -11.17
CA ILE A 180 32.49 -35.69 -9.71
C ILE A 180 33.73 -36.48 -9.25
N VAL A 181 34.53 -37.03 -10.17
CA VAL A 181 35.56 -38.04 -9.87
C VAL A 181 36.99 -37.46 -9.71
N ARG A 182 37.20 -36.13 -9.73
CA ARG A 182 38.55 -35.54 -9.86
C ARG A 182 39.11 -34.66 -8.73
N GLU A 183 38.38 -34.37 -7.65
CA GLU A 183 38.92 -33.62 -6.48
C GLU A 183 38.88 -34.42 -5.16
N VAL A 184 39.32 -35.69 -5.21
CA VAL A 184 39.62 -36.51 -4.01
C VAL A 184 40.97 -37.24 -4.15
N GLN A 185 41.81 -36.85 -5.11
CA GLN A 185 43.14 -37.46 -5.35
C GLN A 185 44.25 -36.41 -5.53
N GLU A 186 44.37 -35.45 -4.60
CA GLU A 186 45.60 -34.64 -4.51
C GLU A 186 45.94 -34.17 -3.08
N GLU A 187 45.90 -35.08 -2.10
CA GLU A 187 46.63 -34.91 -0.84
C GLU A 187 46.97 -36.28 -0.20
N ASN A 188 48.21 -36.42 0.31
CA ASN A 188 48.78 -37.62 0.97
C ASN A 188 49.18 -38.81 0.07
N GLU A 189 50.25 -38.65 -0.72
CA GLU A 189 51.13 -39.80 -1.03
C GLU A 189 51.93 -40.18 0.24
N ASN A 190 51.70 -41.37 0.82
CA ASN A 190 52.72 -42.28 1.41
C ASN A 190 52.10 -43.52 2.11
N GLU A 191 52.90 -44.59 2.22
CA GLU A 191 52.74 -45.79 3.08
C GLU A 191 51.60 -46.82 2.80
N GLN A 192 51.90 -47.72 1.85
CA GLN A 192 51.78 -49.19 1.87
C GLN A 192 50.58 -49.97 2.50
N GLU A 193 49.97 -50.79 1.62
CA GLU A 193 49.66 -52.24 1.74
C GLU A 193 48.67 -52.82 2.79
N ASP A 194 47.90 -53.80 2.29
CA ASP A 194 47.21 -54.93 2.95
C ASP A 194 46.27 -54.71 4.15
N SER A 195 44.96 -54.76 3.88
CA SER A 195 44.09 -55.89 4.33
C SER A 195 42.63 -55.76 3.87
N GLU A 196 41.89 -56.89 3.85
CA GLU A 196 40.45 -56.90 3.57
C GLU A 196 39.65 -56.27 4.73
N GLY A 197 38.92 -55.18 4.46
CA GLY A 197 38.06 -54.51 5.43
C GLY A 197 36.72 -54.10 4.84
N GLN A 198 35.62 -54.46 5.52
CA GLN A 198 34.27 -54.01 5.14
C GLN A 198 34.09 -52.53 5.48
N PHE A 199 33.94 -51.68 4.47
CA PHE A 199 33.54 -50.29 4.69
C PHE A 199 32.04 -50.20 5.04
N THR A 200 31.76 -50.16 6.34
CA THR A 200 30.49 -49.64 6.85
C THR A 200 30.48 -48.11 6.70
N VAL A 201 29.39 -47.56 6.15
CA VAL A 201 29.23 -46.10 5.99
C VAL A 201 29.15 -45.43 7.37
N PRO A 202 30.06 -44.49 7.71
CA PRO A 202 29.95 -43.75 8.96
C PRO A 202 28.73 -42.82 8.93
N THR A 203 27.93 -42.84 10.00
CA THR A 203 26.81 -41.92 10.20
C THR A 203 27.30 -40.47 10.24
N LEU A 204 26.77 -39.58 9.39
CA LEU A 204 27.01 -38.14 9.52
C LEU A 204 26.38 -37.61 10.82
N ILE A 205 27.22 -37.42 11.83
CA ILE A 205 26.93 -36.63 13.02
C ILE A 205 27.89 -35.44 13.00
N ASP A 206 27.40 -34.28 12.52
CA ASP A 206 27.78 -32.92 12.95
C ASP A 206 27.26 -31.87 11.95
N GLY A 207 26.01 -31.43 12.14
CA GLY A 207 25.28 -30.54 11.22
C GLY A 207 25.76 -29.07 11.15
N LEU A 208 26.96 -28.74 11.64
CA LEU A 208 27.43 -27.35 11.77
C LEU A 208 28.39 -26.89 10.66
N ASN A 209 29.01 -27.79 9.88
CA ASN A 209 29.99 -27.38 8.87
C ASN A 209 29.46 -27.28 7.42
N ALA A 210 28.37 -27.96 7.07
CA ALA A 210 27.80 -27.91 5.71
C ALA A 210 27.39 -26.50 5.26
N ILE A 211 26.87 -25.68 6.19
CA ILE A 211 26.43 -24.30 5.92
C ILE A 211 27.60 -23.37 5.58
N SER A 212 28.82 -23.66 6.06
CA SER A 212 30.01 -22.84 5.75
C SER A 212 30.50 -23.09 4.31
N VAL A 213 30.39 -24.33 3.82
CA VAL A 213 30.75 -24.73 2.46
C VAL A 213 29.73 -24.18 1.44
N LEU A 214 28.43 -24.36 1.71
CA LEU A 214 27.35 -23.85 0.83
C LEU A 214 27.40 -22.34 0.61
N ARG A 215 27.95 -21.56 1.56
CA ARG A 215 28.15 -20.11 1.41
C ARG A 215 29.31 -19.71 0.48
N LYS A 216 30.26 -20.61 0.17
CA LYS A 216 31.40 -20.30 -0.71
C LYS A 216 31.09 -20.43 -2.21
N ILE A 217 30.09 -21.24 -2.58
CA ILE A 217 29.79 -21.60 -3.98
C ILE A 217 29.18 -20.42 -4.79
N VAL A 218 28.82 -19.31 -4.14
CA VAL A 218 28.12 -18.17 -4.76
C VAL A 218 29.08 -17.10 -5.34
N LEU A 219 30.40 -17.32 -5.34
CA LEU A 219 31.40 -16.39 -5.87
C LEU A 219 32.53 -17.08 -6.63
N PHE A 220 32.36 -17.27 -7.94
CA PHE A 220 33.39 -17.08 -8.98
C PHE A 220 32.74 -17.11 -10.36
N ASN A 221 33.07 -16.14 -11.23
CA ASN A 221 32.78 -16.19 -12.66
C ASN A 221 33.70 -15.21 -13.41
N GLU A 222 34.91 -15.65 -13.73
CA GLU A 222 35.77 -15.02 -14.73
C GLU A 222 36.02 -16.02 -15.86
N GLU A 223 36.12 -15.51 -17.09
CA GLU A 223 36.38 -16.24 -18.34
C GLU A 223 35.41 -17.38 -18.71
N PHE A 224 34.40 -17.08 -19.53
CA PHE A 224 34.32 -17.68 -20.87
C PHE A 224 33.43 -16.86 -21.82
N HIS A 225 33.88 -16.67 -23.06
CA HIS A 225 33.10 -16.00 -24.11
C HIS A 225 32.19 -16.99 -24.84
N MET A 226 30.86 -16.82 -24.72
CA MET A 226 29.90 -17.33 -25.71
C MET A 226 28.91 -16.22 -26.10
N GLN A 227 28.63 -16.11 -27.40
CA GLN A 227 27.69 -15.12 -27.95
C GLN A 227 26.28 -15.71 -28.02
N GLY A 228 25.53 -15.57 -26.94
CA GLY A 228 24.10 -15.87 -26.85
C GLY A 228 23.44 -15.02 -25.76
N ASN A 229 22.23 -14.54 -26.00
CA ASN A 229 21.51 -13.69 -25.03
C ASN A 229 20.98 -14.54 -23.86
N CYS A 230 21.69 -14.52 -22.74
CA CYS A 230 21.27 -15.12 -21.47
C CYS A 230 20.96 -14.07 -20.38
N ASP A 231 20.51 -12.87 -20.77
CA ASP A 231 20.15 -11.77 -19.83
C ASP A 231 18.74 -11.93 -19.21
N ASP A 232 17.85 -12.74 -19.79
CA ASP A 232 16.41 -12.74 -19.46
C ASP A 232 15.97 -13.65 -18.28
N THR A 233 16.87 -14.47 -17.70
CA THR A 233 16.48 -15.50 -16.70
C THR A 233 16.84 -15.17 -15.25
N LEU A 234 16.95 -13.88 -14.88
CA LEU A 234 17.16 -13.46 -13.49
C LEU A 234 15.83 -13.34 -12.72
N ILE A 235 15.21 -14.48 -12.41
CA ILE A 235 14.01 -14.58 -11.58
C ILE A 235 14.30 -14.05 -10.16
N LYS A 236 13.94 -12.81 -9.87
CA LYS A 236 14.11 -12.17 -8.55
C LYS A 236 12.92 -11.30 -8.13
N ILE A 237 12.37 -11.66 -6.99
CA ILE A 237 11.71 -10.78 -5.99
C ILE A 237 10.48 -9.99 -6.48
N GLN A 238 9.26 -10.42 -6.12
CA GLN A 238 8.14 -9.50 -5.84
C GLN A 238 7.36 -9.86 -4.57
N ARG A 239 7.70 -9.20 -3.47
CA ARG A 239 6.82 -9.03 -2.29
C ARG A 239 5.84 -7.87 -2.58
N MET A 240 4.82 -7.64 -1.74
CA MET A 240 3.86 -6.55 -1.99
C MET A 240 4.48 -5.13 -1.94
N GLN A 241 5.65 -4.92 -1.30
CA GLN A 241 6.16 -3.56 -1.07
C GLN A 241 6.79 -2.85 -2.28
N HIS A 242 7.01 -3.54 -3.40
CA HIS A 242 7.51 -2.92 -4.63
C HIS A 242 6.37 -2.59 -5.60
N GLY A 243 6.23 -1.31 -5.92
CA GLY A 243 5.29 -0.82 -6.93
C GLY A 243 3.81 -1.01 -6.54
N VAL A 244 2.97 -1.16 -7.56
CA VAL A 244 1.51 -1.21 -7.42
C VAL A 244 0.93 -2.33 -8.28
N ILE A 245 -0.28 -2.81 -7.96
CA ILE A 245 -0.98 -3.83 -8.77
C ILE A 245 -1.77 -3.15 -9.88
N TYR A 246 -1.37 -3.40 -11.12
CA TYR A 246 -2.08 -2.92 -12.31
C TYR A 246 -3.21 -3.87 -12.70
N GLY A 247 -4.22 -3.37 -13.41
CA GLY A 247 -5.42 -4.13 -13.77
C GLY A 247 -5.19 -5.32 -14.72
N THR A 248 -4.01 -5.43 -15.32
CA THR A 248 -3.61 -6.53 -16.22
C THR A 248 -2.69 -7.57 -15.56
N GLU A 249 -2.44 -7.48 -14.25
CA GLU A 249 -1.57 -8.44 -13.53
C GLU A 249 -2.40 -9.57 -12.90
N PRO A 250 -2.05 -10.86 -13.11
CA PRO A 250 -2.78 -12.00 -12.56
C PRO A 250 -2.40 -12.29 -11.09
N ARG A 251 -2.41 -11.25 -10.24
CA ARG A 251 -2.10 -11.27 -8.80
C ARG A 251 -3.04 -10.35 -8.00
N GLY A 252 -3.00 -10.49 -6.69
CA GLY A 252 -3.73 -9.67 -5.72
C GLY A 252 -3.20 -9.88 -4.31
N LEU A 253 -3.73 -9.13 -3.34
CA LEU A 253 -3.45 -9.38 -1.92
C LEU A 253 -3.86 -10.82 -1.57
N PRO A 254 -2.96 -11.67 -1.01
CA PRO A 254 -3.22 -13.11 -0.86
C PRO A 254 -4.54 -13.43 -0.16
N LEU A 255 -5.22 -14.49 -0.59
CA LEU A 255 -6.51 -14.93 -0.04
C LEU A 255 -6.39 -15.51 1.38
N SER A 256 -5.17 -15.83 1.82
CA SER A 256 -4.85 -16.20 3.21
C SER A 256 -4.92 -15.01 4.19
N GLU A 257 -4.92 -13.78 3.70
CA GLU A 257 -4.97 -12.58 4.52
C GLU A 257 -6.42 -12.18 4.82
N LYS A 258 -6.87 -12.40 6.06
CA LYS A 258 -8.19 -11.97 6.55
C LYS A 258 -8.19 -10.48 6.81
N LEU A 259 -9.19 -9.77 6.28
CA LEU A 259 -9.20 -8.31 6.26
C LEU A 259 -10.05 -7.67 7.37
N LEU A 260 -9.76 -6.41 7.70
CA LEU A 260 -10.55 -5.55 8.61
C LEU A 260 -12.08 -5.64 8.41
N PRO A 261 -12.66 -5.51 7.19
CA PRO A 261 -14.09 -5.71 6.98
C PRO A 261 -14.59 -7.10 7.39
N GLU A 262 -13.78 -8.16 7.23
CA GLU A 262 -14.17 -9.52 7.61
C GLU A 262 -14.22 -9.69 9.13
N TYR A 263 -13.23 -9.16 9.86
CA TYR A 263 -13.26 -9.07 11.32
C TYR A 263 -14.45 -8.23 11.82
N LEU A 264 -14.75 -7.09 11.18
CA LEU A 264 -15.90 -6.24 11.58
C LEU A 264 -17.25 -6.92 11.28
N ARG A 265 -17.38 -7.64 10.16
CA ARG A 265 -18.59 -8.40 9.81
C ARG A 265 -18.90 -9.49 10.85
N GLU A 266 -17.89 -10.16 11.39
CA GLU A 266 -18.04 -11.12 12.51
C GLU A 266 -18.52 -10.46 13.81
N LEU A 267 -18.24 -9.17 14.01
CA LEU A 267 -18.71 -8.38 15.15
C LEU A 267 -20.13 -7.80 14.96
N GLY A 268 -20.75 -8.05 13.80
CA GLY A 268 -22.11 -7.63 13.44
C GLY A 268 -22.21 -6.38 12.55
N TYR A 269 -21.08 -5.83 12.08
CA TYR A 269 -21.09 -4.64 11.22
C TYR A 269 -21.70 -4.93 9.84
N ARG A 270 -22.34 -3.92 9.25
CA ARG A 270 -22.60 -3.84 7.81
C ARG A 270 -21.44 -3.15 7.11
N THR A 271 -20.87 -3.76 6.07
CA THR A 271 -19.56 -3.37 5.52
C THR A 271 -19.69 -2.81 4.09
N HIS A 272 -19.25 -1.57 3.87
CA HIS A 272 -19.45 -0.86 2.60
C HIS A 272 -18.14 -0.23 2.10
N LEU A 273 -17.77 -0.47 0.84
CA LEU A 273 -16.65 0.17 0.16
C LEU A 273 -17.13 1.08 -0.99
N VAL A 274 -17.00 2.38 -0.80
CA VAL A 274 -17.25 3.39 -1.83
C VAL A 274 -15.90 3.92 -2.34
N GLY A 275 -15.65 3.86 -3.64
CA GLY A 275 -14.41 4.32 -4.28
C GLY A 275 -13.42 3.22 -4.65
N LYS A 276 -12.14 3.47 -4.42
CA LYS A 276 -11.01 2.66 -4.91
C LYS A 276 -10.78 1.39 -4.08
N TRP A 277 -10.70 0.24 -4.76
CA TRP A 277 -10.23 -1.02 -4.17
C TRP A 277 -8.72 -1.17 -4.22
N HIS A 278 -8.17 -1.50 -5.40
CA HIS A 278 -6.73 -1.57 -5.68
C HIS A 278 -5.93 -2.59 -4.85
N LEU A 279 -6.50 -3.78 -4.60
CA LEU A 279 -5.81 -4.94 -3.99
C LEU A 279 -5.81 -6.19 -4.89
N GLY A 280 -5.89 -5.96 -6.20
CA GLY A 280 -6.00 -6.99 -7.23
C GLY A 280 -7.44 -7.31 -7.60
N SER A 281 -7.66 -7.70 -8.85
CA SER A 281 -8.99 -7.90 -9.43
C SER A 281 -9.06 -8.99 -10.49
N TYR A 282 -7.95 -9.67 -10.78
CA TYR A 282 -7.86 -10.67 -11.86
C TYR A 282 -8.81 -11.86 -11.68
N LYS A 283 -9.24 -12.16 -10.45
CA LYS A 283 -10.25 -13.16 -10.12
C LYS A 283 -11.27 -12.61 -9.14
N ARG A 284 -12.49 -13.14 -9.18
CA ARG A 284 -13.63 -12.74 -8.35
C ARG A 284 -13.31 -12.78 -6.85
N ASP A 285 -12.49 -13.73 -6.42
CA ASP A 285 -12.06 -13.91 -5.03
C ASP A 285 -11.24 -12.73 -4.47
N TYR A 286 -10.62 -11.93 -5.33
CA TYR A 286 -9.86 -10.75 -4.94
C TYR A 286 -10.71 -9.48 -4.93
N LEU A 287 -11.97 -9.54 -5.37
CA LEU A 287 -12.87 -8.37 -5.42
C LEU A 287 -13.47 -8.05 -4.04
N PRO A 288 -13.85 -6.79 -3.75
CA PRO A 288 -14.29 -6.35 -2.42
C PRO A 288 -15.38 -7.20 -1.78
N LEU A 289 -16.34 -7.69 -2.58
CA LEU A 289 -17.47 -8.51 -2.09
C LEU A 289 -17.03 -9.90 -1.61
N ASN A 290 -16.00 -10.49 -2.22
CA ASN A 290 -15.38 -11.73 -1.76
C ASN A 290 -14.34 -11.48 -0.66
N ARG A 291 -14.01 -10.22 -0.35
CA ARG A 291 -13.02 -9.80 0.67
C ARG A 291 -13.63 -8.96 1.81
N GLY A 292 -14.87 -9.28 2.18
CA GLY A 292 -15.50 -8.85 3.42
C GLY A 292 -16.51 -7.71 3.33
N PHE A 293 -16.63 -7.02 2.19
CA PHE A 293 -17.61 -5.93 2.02
C PHE A 293 -18.98 -6.45 1.56
N ASP A 294 -20.05 -6.16 2.30
CA ASP A 294 -21.43 -6.47 1.93
C ASP A 294 -21.86 -5.71 0.64
N THR A 295 -21.34 -4.49 0.40
CA THR A 295 -21.57 -3.74 -0.84
C THR A 295 -20.35 -2.96 -1.32
N HIS A 296 -20.27 -2.72 -2.63
CA HIS A 296 -19.25 -1.86 -3.24
C HIS A 296 -19.84 -0.98 -4.34
N LEU A 297 -19.42 0.29 -4.40
CA LEU A 297 -19.58 1.16 -5.57
C LEU A 297 -18.25 1.84 -5.86
N GLY A 298 -17.70 1.71 -7.07
CA GLY A 298 -16.40 2.30 -7.41
C GLY A 298 -15.61 1.44 -8.37
N PHE A 299 -14.30 1.35 -8.19
CA PHE A 299 -13.37 0.83 -9.20
C PHE A 299 -12.27 -0.06 -8.62
N TRP A 300 -11.73 -0.94 -9.45
CA TRP A 300 -10.86 -2.04 -9.03
C TRP A 300 -9.37 -1.77 -9.19
N THR A 301 -8.99 -1.05 -10.24
CA THR A 301 -7.61 -0.76 -10.63
C THR A 301 -6.98 0.36 -9.79
N GLY A 302 -5.76 0.74 -10.13
CA GLY A 302 -5.03 1.78 -9.42
C GLY A 302 -5.58 3.20 -9.61
N LYS A 303 -6.28 3.49 -10.71
CA LYS A 303 -6.74 4.85 -11.03
C LYS A 303 -7.86 4.83 -12.07
N ILE A 304 -8.58 5.94 -12.19
CA ILE A 304 -9.51 6.23 -13.29
C ILE A 304 -9.43 7.72 -13.66
N ASP A 305 -9.92 8.08 -14.84
CA ASP A 305 -10.41 9.44 -15.08
C ASP A 305 -11.61 9.75 -14.16
N LEU A 306 -11.72 11.01 -13.76
CA LEU A 306 -12.67 11.45 -12.74
C LEU A 306 -14.09 11.76 -13.27
N TYR A 307 -14.39 11.54 -14.55
CA TYR A 307 -15.76 11.62 -15.09
C TYR A 307 -16.12 10.45 -16.02
N ASP A 308 -15.21 10.01 -16.90
CA ASP A 308 -15.49 8.90 -17.84
C ASP A 308 -15.27 7.51 -17.21
N HIS A 309 -14.63 7.46 -16.04
CA HIS A 309 -14.32 6.27 -15.24
C HIS A 309 -13.57 5.17 -15.99
N THR A 310 -12.86 5.52 -17.06
CA THR A 310 -11.89 4.62 -17.69
C THR A 310 -10.54 4.69 -16.98
N SER A 311 -9.75 3.63 -17.11
CA SER A 311 -8.33 3.66 -16.78
C SER A 311 -7.50 3.50 -18.06
N PHE A 312 -6.34 4.15 -18.07
CA PHE A 312 -5.30 3.95 -19.06
C PHE A 312 -4.02 3.41 -18.41
N GLU A 313 -3.70 2.15 -18.70
CA GLU A 313 -2.47 1.47 -18.29
C GLU A 313 -1.78 0.87 -19.52
N PHE A 314 -0.45 1.04 -19.62
CA PHE A 314 0.43 0.38 -20.60
C PHE A 314 0.08 0.48 -22.10
N GLY A 315 -0.80 1.40 -22.50
CA GLY A 315 -1.24 1.56 -23.90
C GLY A 315 -2.69 1.14 -24.16
N SER A 316 -3.38 0.55 -23.18
CA SER A 316 -4.75 0.07 -23.31
C SER A 316 -5.71 0.90 -22.44
N TRP A 317 -6.91 1.12 -22.98
CA TRP A 317 -7.99 1.85 -22.33
C TRP A 317 -9.16 0.91 -22.04
N GLY A 318 -9.71 0.98 -20.83
CA GLY A 318 -10.91 0.24 -20.45
C GLY A 318 -11.69 0.95 -19.35
N PHE A 319 -13.01 0.82 -19.36
CA PHE A 319 -13.90 1.26 -18.29
C PHE A 319 -13.66 0.42 -17.02
N ASP A 320 -13.57 1.09 -15.88
CA ASP A 320 -13.43 0.48 -14.56
C ASP A 320 -14.34 1.22 -13.57
N PHE A 321 -15.63 0.93 -13.63
CA PHE A 321 -16.57 1.31 -12.57
C PHE A 321 -17.62 0.22 -12.36
N ARG A 322 -18.07 0.08 -11.11
CA ARG A 322 -18.86 -1.07 -10.64
C ARG A 322 -19.88 -0.71 -9.57
N ARG A 323 -20.94 -1.50 -9.54
CA ARG A 323 -21.95 -1.59 -8.48
C ARG A 323 -22.06 -3.06 -8.07
N GLY A 324 -21.38 -3.43 -6.98
CA GLY A 324 -21.10 -4.82 -6.66
C GLY A 324 -20.17 -5.44 -7.70
N PHE A 325 -20.69 -6.41 -8.47
CA PHE A 325 -20.00 -7.00 -9.62
C PHE A 325 -20.42 -6.38 -10.97
N GLU A 326 -21.57 -5.68 -11.01
CA GLU A 326 -22.17 -5.15 -12.24
C GLU A 326 -21.48 -3.88 -12.74
N VAL A 327 -21.41 -3.71 -14.07
CA VAL A 327 -20.76 -2.54 -14.69
C VAL A 327 -21.67 -1.32 -14.63
N ALA A 328 -21.22 -0.27 -13.93
CA ALA A 328 -22.03 0.91 -13.64
C ALA A 328 -21.89 1.99 -14.73
N HIS A 329 -22.20 1.65 -15.98
CA HIS A 329 -22.16 2.59 -17.12
C HIS A 329 -23.11 3.78 -16.97
N ASP A 330 -24.14 3.68 -16.12
CA ASP A 330 -25.06 4.77 -15.77
C ASP A 330 -24.38 5.95 -15.05
N LEU A 331 -23.16 5.76 -14.56
CA LEU A 331 -22.37 6.78 -13.85
C LEU A 331 -21.35 7.50 -14.76
N PHE A 332 -21.24 7.11 -16.03
CA PHE A 332 -20.38 7.78 -17.02
C PHE A 332 -20.74 9.26 -17.17
N GLY A 333 -19.73 10.13 -17.20
CA GLY A 333 -19.86 11.58 -17.29
C GLY A 333 -20.17 12.27 -15.95
N GLN A 334 -20.39 11.53 -14.87
CA GLN A 334 -20.61 12.09 -13.53
C GLN A 334 -19.28 12.20 -12.77
N TYR A 335 -19.03 13.31 -12.08
CA TYR A 335 -17.76 13.52 -11.37
C TYR A 335 -17.61 12.50 -10.22
N ALA A 336 -16.54 11.69 -10.26
CA ALA A 336 -16.34 10.52 -9.41
C ALA A 336 -16.46 10.84 -7.91
N THR A 337 -15.91 11.98 -7.47
CA THR A 337 -16.01 12.43 -6.07
C THR A 337 -17.44 12.69 -5.63
N ASP A 338 -18.28 13.29 -6.49
CA ASP A 338 -19.70 13.48 -6.18
C ASP A 338 -20.48 12.15 -6.21
N VAL A 339 -20.13 11.22 -7.13
CA VAL A 339 -20.67 9.85 -7.13
C VAL A 339 -20.38 9.13 -5.80
N TYR A 340 -19.13 9.18 -5.32
CA TYR A 340 -18.76 8.59 -4.03
C TYR A 340 -19.46 9.26 -2.85
N THR A 341 -19.57 10.60 -2.89
CA THR A 341 -20.25 11.37 -1.84
C THR A 341 -21.72 10.99 -1.74
N ASN A 342 -22.41 10.95 -2.88
CA ASN A 342 -23.84 10.62 -2.95
C ASN A 342 -24.12 9.18 -2.49
N GLU A 343 -23.25 8.22 -2.84
CA GLU A 343 -23.38 6.84 -2.37
C GLU A 343 -23.07 6.69 -0.87
N ALA A 344 -22.03 7.36 -0.36
CA ALA A 344 -21.73 7.35 1.08
C ALA A 344 -22.89 7.91 1.91
N VAL A 345 -23.47 9.04 1.48
CA VAL A 345 -24.70 9.61 2.06
C VAL A 345 -25.87 8.65 1.91
N ARG A 346 -26.08 8.02 0.74
CA ARG A 346 -27.15 7.03 0.53
C ARG A 346 -27.03 5.83 1.49
N VAL A 347 -25.82 5.31 1.69
CA VAL A 347 -25.55 4.22 2.65
C VAL A 347 -25.94 4.67 4.06
N ILE A 348 -25.41 5.80 4.55
CA ILE A 348 -25.72 6.31 5.90
C ILE A 348 -27.23 6.56 6.08
N MET A 349 -27.88 7.21 5.11
CA MET A 349 -29.29 7.57 5.19
C MET A 349 -30.24 6.35 5.12
N SER A 350 -29.84 5.28 4.44
CA SER A 350 -30.59 4.02 4.37
C SER A 350 -30.16 2.96 5.40
N HIS A 351 -29.08 3.19 6.14
CA HIS A 351 -28.54 2.25 7.12
C HIS A 351 -29.51 2.01 8.29
N ASN A 352 -29.60 0.75 8.74
CA ASN A 352 -30.34 0.39 9.94
C ASN A 352 -29.47 0.61 11.17
N ALA A 353 -29.70 1.71 11.89
CA ALA A 353 -28.95 2.11 13.08
C ALA A 353 -28.96 1.09 14.24
N SER A 354 -29.84 0.08 14.23
CA SER A 354 -29.79 -1.04 15.18
C SER A 354 -28.64 -2.03 14.93
N ALA A 355 -27.84 -1.84 13.87
CA ALA A 355 -26.59 -2.54 13.62
C ALA A 355 -25.44 -1.53 13.44
N PRO A 356 -24.20 -1.88 13.80
CA PRO A 356 -23.06 -1.00 13.57
C PRO A 356 -22.72 -0.93 12.06
N LEU A 357 -22.13 0.19 11.65
CA LEU A 357 -21.81 0.50 10.25
C LEU A 357 -20.29 0.55 10.08
N PHE A 358 -19.76 -0.09 9.04
CA PHE A 358 -18.40 0.11 8.56
C PHE A 358 -18.47 0.65 7.14
N LEU A 359 -18.08 1.91 6.95
CA LEU A 359 -18.10 2.58 5.66
C LEU A 359 -16.71 3.12 5.32
N THR A 360 -16.09 2.55 4.30
CA THR A 360 -14.85 3.07 3.71
C THR A 360 -15.20 3.90 2.48
N VAL A 361 -14.90 5.20 2.50
CA VAL A 361 -15.01 6.14 1.38
C VAL A 361 -13.59 6.43 0.87
N ALA A 362 -13.09 5.58 -0.01
CA ALA A 362 -11.77 5.67 -0.60
C ALA A 362 -11.80 6.45 -1.92
N HIS A 363 -11.84 7.78 -1.82
CA HIS A 363 -11.96 8.67 -2.96
C HIS A 363 -10.84 8.45 -4.00
N SER A 364 -11.16 8.57 -5.29
CA SER A 364 -10.14 8.82 -6.34
C SER A 364 -9.54 10.22 -6.21
N ALA A 365 -10.22 11.13 -5.51
CA ALA A 365 -9.63 12.41 -5.15
C ALA A 365 -8.49 12.17 -4.15
N VAL A 366 -7.29 12.71 -4.35
CA VAL A 366 -6.93 13.78 -5.29
C VAL A 366 -5.92 13.30 -6.34
N HIS A 367 -6.11 12.10 -6.88
CA HIS A 367 -5.21 11.41 -7.81
C HIS A 367 -5.25 11.91 -9.27
N SER A 368 -4.23 11.54 -10.08
CA SER A 368 -4.13 11.86 -11.51
C SER A 368 -4.91 10.87 -12.39
N GLY A 369 -5.83 11.36 -13.21
CA GLY A 369 -6.58 10.54 -14.16
C GLY A 369 -5.74 10.03 -15.36
N ASN A 370 -6.28 10.21 -16.56
CA ASN A 370 -5.70 9.64 -17.78
C ASN A 370 -4.95 10.66 -18.65
N PRO A 371 -4.08 10.21 -19.58
CA PRO A 371 -3.32 11.10 -20.46
C PRO A 371 -4.22 11.83 -21.46
N ALA A 372 -4.61 13.04 -21.07
CA ALA A 372 -5.16 14.13 -21.88
C ALA A 372 -5.29 15.34 -20.95
N GLU A 373 -5.84 15.09 -19.76
CA GLU A 373 -6.09 16.06 -18.70
C GLU A 373 -6.01 15.33 -17.35
N PHE A 374 -4.80 15.27 -16.77
CA PHE A 374 -4.54 14.48 -15.56
C PHE A 374 -5.25 14.98 -14.30
N LEU A 375 -5.58 16.28 -14.25
CA LEU A 375 -6.34 16.90 -13.15
C LEU A 375 -7.70 17.38 -13.65
N ARG A 376 -8.77 16.86 -13.05
CA ARG A 376 -10.14 17.20 -13.43
C ARG A 376 -10.97 17.48 -12.18
N ALA A 377 -11.67 18.60 -12.18
CA ALA A 377 -12.68 18.98 -11.19
C ALA A 377 -13.78 19.78 -11.92
N PRO A 378 -14.91 20.09 -11.28
CA PRO A 378 -15.89 21.00 -11.88
C PRO A 378 -15.31 22.40 -12.06
N ASP A 379 -15.44 23.01 -13.24
CA ASP A 379 -14.87 24.34 -13.55
C ASP A 379 -15.30 25.41 -12.55
N SER A 380 -16.57 25.40 -12.15
CA SER A 380 -17.13 26.28 -11.11
C SER A 380 -16.52 26.12 -9.70
N THR A 381 -15.72 25.07 -9.49
CA THR A 381 -14.86 24.91 -8.30
C THR A 381 -13.42 25.31 -8.60
N ILE A 382 -12.90 25.04 -9.80
CA ILE A 382 -11.59 25.52 -10.27
C ILE A 382 -11.52 27.05 -10.20
N ASP A 383 -12.55 27.76 -10.63
CA ASP A 383 -12.64 29.23 -10.63
C ASP A 383 -12.47 29.85 -9.23
N LYS A 384 -12.92 29.17 -8.17
CA LYS A 384 -12.77 29.62 -6.77
C LYS A 384 -11.30 29.80 -6.37
N PHE A 385 -10.41 29.05 -7.01
CA PHE A 385 -8.98 29.02 -6.73
C PHE A 385 -8.15 29.90 -7.67
N ALA A 386 -8.75 30.81 -8.45
CA ALA A 386 -8.05 31.70 -9.40
C ALA A 386 -6.97 32.62 -8.79
N HIS A 387 -6.83 32.68 -7.47
CA HIS A 387 -5.70 33.31 -6.78
C HIS A 387 -4.41 32.47 -6.83
N ILE A 388 -4.52 31.15 -7.05
CA ILE A 388 -3.42 30.20 -7.22
C ILE A 388 -2.90 30.28 -8.66
N ARG A 389 -1.67 30.76 -8.85
CA ARG A 389 -1.10 30.99 -10.20
C ARG A 389 -0.77 29.74 -11.01
N PRO A 390 -0.23 28.63 -10.44
CA PRO A 390 0.00 27.41 -11.21
C PRO A 390 -1.34 26.73 -11.51
N TYR A 391 -1.77 26.71 -12.76
CA TYR A 391 -3.13 26.24 -13.13
C TYR A 391 -3.43 24.79 -12.71
N GLN A 392 -2.43 23.90 -12.66
CA GLN A 392 -2.65 22.56 -12.10
C GLN A 392 -2.89 22.61 -10.58
N ARG A 393 -2.19 23.48 -9.83
CA ARG A 393 -2.45 23.71 -8.39
C ARG A 393 -3.85 24.29 -8.16
N GLN A 394 -4.35 25.11 -9.08
CA GLN A 394 -5.74 25.57 -9.08
C GLN A 394 -6.74 24.40 -9.27
N LYS A 395 -6.51 23.51 -10.25
CA LYS A 395 -7.35 22.31 -10.45
C LYS A 395 -7.30 21.36 -9.26
N PHE A 396 -6.11 21.12 -8.72
CA PHE A 396 -5.91 20.27 -7.55
C PHE A 396 -6.60 20.82 -6.30
N ALA A 397 -6.49 22.12 -6.03
CA ALA A 397 -7.20 22.75 -4.92
C ALA A 397 -8.72 22.59 -5.04
N ALA A 398 -9.26 22.60 -6.27
CA ALA A 398 -10.66 22.26 -6.52
C ALA A 398 -10.97 20.77 -6.28
N MET A 399 -10.04 19.85 -6.53
CA MET A 399 -10.20 18.42 -6.20
C MET A 399 -10.18 18.20 -4.68
N VAL A 400 -9.26 18.82 -3.94
CA VAL A 400 -9.23 18.81 -2.46
C VAL A 400 -10.50 19.44 -1.89
N SER A 401 -10.96 20.57 -2.45
CA SER A 401 -12.20 21.22 -2.02
C SER A 401 -13.44 20.34 -2.22
N LYS A 402 -13.48 19.53 -3.28
CA LYS A 402 -14.54 18.53 -3.49
C LYS A 402 -14.43 17.31 -2.55
N LEU A 403 -13.22 16.94 -2.12
CA LEU A 403 -13.00 15.94 -1.07
C LEU A 403 -13.47 16.47 0.30
N ASP A 404 -13.15 17.72 0.64
CA ASP A 404 -13.64 18.37 1.86
C ASP A 404 -15.18 18.50 1.88
N GLU A 405 -15.80 18.84 0.74
CA GLU A 405 -17.25 18.84 0.58
C GLU A 405 -17.88 17.45 0.83
N SER A 406 -17.19 16.37 0.42
CA SER A 406 -17.60 14.99 0.72
C SER A 406 -17.58 14.71 2.23
N VAL A 407 -16.47 15.07 2.91
CA VAL A 407 -16.33 14.92 4.37
C VAL A 407 -17.46 15.66 5.09
N GLY A 408 -17.77 16.89 4.67
CA GLY A 408 -18.88 17.68 5.20
C GLY A 408 -20.23 16.97 5.09
N LYS A 409 -20.55 16.46 3.90
CA LYS A 409 -21.80 15.73 3.62
C LYS A 409 -21.89 14.39 4.36
N VAL A 410 -20.78 13.67 4.52
CA VAL A 410 -20.72 12.41 5.29
C VAL A 410 -20.98 12.68 6.78
N VAL A 411 -20.31 13.67 7.38
CA VAL A 411 -20.52 14.05 8.79
C VAL A 411 -21.94 14.56 9.02
N GLN A 412 -22.47 15.36 8.09
CA GLN A 412 -23.85 15.84 8.14
C GLN A 412 -24.88 14.70 8.04
N ALA A 413 -24.67 13.71 7.17
CA ALA A 413 -25.57 12.55 7.06
C ALA A 413 -25.59 11.73 8.37
N LEU A 414 -24.43 11.53 9.02
CA LEU A 414 -24.35 10.88 10.33
C LEU A 414 -25.11 11.67 11.40
N GLN A 415 -25.04 13.00 11.38
CA GLN A 415 -25.79 13.85 12.30
C GLN A 415 -27.30 13.79 12.04
N GLN A 416 -27.75 13.87 10.79
CA GLN A 416 -29.17 13.76 10.40
C GLN A 416 -29.78 12.39 10.75
N ARG A 417 -28.95 11.35 10.88
CA ARG A 417 -29.36 10.00 11.32
C ARG A 417 -29.21 9.75 12.82
N ASN A 418 -28.73 10.74 13.60
CA ASN A 418 -28.34 10.61 15.01
C ASN A 418 -27.28 9.52 15.26
N MET A 419 -26.45 9.22 14.25
CA MET A 419 -25.36 8.24 14.30
C MET A 419 -24.01 8.89 14.69
N LEU A 420 -23.87 10.21 14.53
CA LEU A 420 -22.59 10.91 14.75
C LEU A 420 -22.07 10.80 16.19
N GLU A 421 -22.96 10.88 17.20
CA GLU A 421 -22.60 10.74 18.62
C GLU A 421 -22.10 9.33 18.99
N HIS A 422 -22.33 8.33 18.13
CA HIS A 422 -21.80 6.97 18.26
C HIS A 422 -20.95 6.58 17.03
N SER A 423 -20.17 7.54 16.50
CA SER A 423 -19.25 7.31 15.38
C SER A 423 -17.78 7.48 15.75
N ILE A 424 -16.93 6.70 15.10
CA ILE A 424 -15.50 6.92 14.94
C ILE A 424 -15.26 7.26 13.47
N ILE A 425 -14.66 8.42 13.20
CA ILE A 425 -14.34 8.89 11.86
C ILE A 425 -12.82 9.03 11.76
N LEU A 426 -12.20 8.27 10.86
CA LEU A 426 -10.79 8.40 10.50
C LEU A 426 -10.69 9.02 9.11
N PHE A 427 -10.11 10.21 9.00
CA PHE A 427 -9.62 10.76 7.75
C PHE A 427 -8.11 10.46 7.61
N THR A 428 -7.66 9.98 6.45
CA THR A 428 -6.25 9.66 6.18
C THR A 428 -5.93 9.79 4.70
N THR A 429 -4.68 10.13 4.35
CA THR A 429 -4.12 9.78 3.03
C THR A 429 -3.63 8.32 3.01
N ASP A 430 -3.37 7.76 1.83
CA ASP A 430 -2.69 6.46 1.68
C ASP A 430 -1.18 6.55 1.39
N ASN A 431 -0.63 7.71 1.00
CA ASN A 431 0.82 7.97 0.98
C ASN A 431 1.12 9.48 0.98
N GLY A 432 2.37 9.87 1.25
CA GLY A 432 2.80 11.26 1.02
C GLY A 432 2.73 11.68 -0.45
N GLY A 433 2.73 12.98 -0.73
CA GLY A 433 2.32 13.52 -2.03
C GLY A 433 3.39 13.44 -3.12
N ALA A 434 2.99 13.11 -4.34
CA ALA A 434 3.86 13.06 -5.52
C ALA A 434 4.27 14.47 -6.03
N ALA A 435 5.04 15.22 -5.25
CA ALA A 435 5.31 16.62 -5.51
C ALA A 435 6.21 16.96 -6.74
N ALA A 436 6.25 18.24 -7.10
CA ALA A 436 7.05 18.97 -8.12
C ALA A 436 7.10 18.49 -9.60
N GLY A 437 6.79 17.24 -9.88
CA GLY A 437 6.42 16.77 -11.22
C GLY A 437 5.89 15.34 -11.23
N PHE A 438 5.92 14.67 -10.08
CA PHE A 438 5.81 13.22 -10.01
C PHE A 438 4.36 12.78 -10.29
N ASN A 439 4.17 12.06 -11.40
CA ASN A 439 2.86 11.57 -11.85
C ASN A 439 1.80 12.67 -12.16
N ASP A 440 2.22 13.88 -12.57
CA ASP A 440 1.41 14.87 -13.32
C ASP A 440 0.13 15.45 -12.64
N ASN A 441 0.18 16.04 -11.43
CA ASN A 441 -1.02 16.53 -10.68
C ASN A 441 -0.71 17.85 -9.86
N ALA A 442 -1.11 18.16 -8.59
CA ALA A 442 -0.61 19.34 -7.81
C ALA A 442 -0.67 19.44 -6.23
N ALA A 443 -0.10 18.53 -5.41
CA ALA A 443 0.34 18.66 -3.98
C ALA A 443 1.14 19.90 -3.51
N SER A 444 1.37 19.96 -2.19
CA SER A 444 2.68 20.21 -1.56
C SER A 444 2.92 19.32 -0.32
N ASN A 445 4.15 18.83 -0.12
CA ASN A 445 4.57 18.17 1.14
C ASN A 445 5.27 19.12 2.13
N TYR A 446 5.43 20.39 1.76
CA TYR A 446 6.27 21.33 2.49
C TYR A 446 5.81 21.47 3.96
N PRO A 447 6.72 21.43 4.95
CA PRO A 447 8.16 21.58 4.84
C PRO A 447 8.95 20.26 4.77
N LEU A 448 8.25 19.11 4.63
CA LEU A 448 8.88 17.80 4.61
C LEU A 448 9.70 17.58 3.33
N ARG A 449 10.64 16.64 3.40
CA ARG A 449 11.54 16.26 2.31
C ARG A 449 10.91 15.20 1.42
N GLY A 450 11.21 15.21 0.13
CA GLY A 450 10.82 14.18 -0.82
C GLY A 450 9.35 14.17 -1.22
N VAL A 451 8.98 13.11 -1.92
CA VAL A 451 7.65 12.89 -2.52
C VAL A 451 7.17 11.46 -2.33
N LYS A 452 5.94 11.16 -2.73
CA LYS A 452 5.44 9.79 -2.96
C LYS A 452 6.52 8.86 -3.52
N ASN A 453 6.52 7.60 -3.09
CA ASN A 453 7.50 6.60 -3.53
C ASN A 453 8.96 7.00 -3.28
N THR A 454 9.19 7.83 -2.27
CA THR A 454 10.48 8.00 -1.59
C THR A 454 10.28 7.71 -0.11
N LEU A 455 11.36 7.44 0.63
CA LEU A 455 11.26 7.10 2.06
C LEU A 455 11.57 8.28 2.99
N TRP A 456 11.74 9.47 2.41
CA TRP A 456 11.73 10.77 3.09
C TRP A 456 10.37 11.07 3.71
N GLU A 457 10.32 11.97 4.70
CA GLU A 457 9.10 12.29 5.45
C GLU A 457 7.91 12.69 4.55
N GLY A 458 8.13 13.43 3.46
CA GLY A 458 7.10 13.81 2.49
C GLY A 458 6.61 12.67 1.60
N GLY A 459 7.21 11.48 1.67
CA GLY A 459 6.71 10.26 1.05
C GLY A 459 5.91 9.36 2.02
N VAL A 460 6.23 9.37 3.31
CA VAL A 460 5.74 8.37 4.30
C VAL A 460 5.05 8.96 5.55
N ARG A 461 5.11 10.26 5.80
CA ARG A 461 4.39 10.91 6.91
C ARG A 461 3.00 11.35 6.39
N GLY A 462 1.95 10.72 6.89
CA GLY A 462 0.60 10.87 6.34
C GLY A 462 -0.21 11.96 7.02
N ALA A 463 -0.93 12.78 6.26
CA ALA A 463 -2.00 13.60 6.83
C ALA A 463 -3.12 12.71 7.37
N GLY A 464 -3.57 12.98 8.59
CA GLY A 464 -4.63 12.18 9.21
C GLY A 464 -5.29 12.86 10.42
N VAL A 465 -6.57 12.54 10.61
CA VAL A 465 -7.42 13.02 11.72
C VAL A 465 -8.25 11.87 12.24
N LEU A 466 -8.23 11.63 13.54
CA LEU A 466 -9.17 10.73 14.22
C LEU A 466 -10.18 11.54 15.03
N TRP A 467 -11.47 11.33 14.76
CA TRP A 467 -12.56 11.96 15.47
C TRP A 467 -13.49 10.92 16.10
N SER A 468 -13.86 11.13 17.36
CA SER A 468 -15.00 10.47 18.00
C SER A 468 -15.39 11.20 19.28
N SER A 469 -16.68 11.30 19.55
CA SER A 469 -17.26 11.64 20.86
C SER A 469 -16.76 10.76 22.01
N GLY A 470 -16.32 9.52 21.72
CA GLY A 470 -15.81 8.56 22.72
C GLY A 470 -14.35 8.76 23.15
N LEU A 471 -13.68 9.83 22.69
CA LEU A 471 -12.31 10.16 23.09
C LEU A 471 -12.29 10.84 24.47
N ARG A 472 -11.55 10.29 25.43
CA ARG A 472 -11.48 10.85 26.80
C ARG A 472 -10.71 12.17 26.86
N VAL A 473 -9.74 12.37 25.96
CA VAL A 473 -8.87 13.55 25.88
C VAL A 473 -8.83 14.10 24.44
N SER A 474 -9.73 15.03 24.15
CA SER A 474 -9.84 15.76 22.87
C SER A 474 -10.44 17.17 23.10
N PRO A 475 -10.21 18.14 22.21
CA PRO A 475 -9.35 18.07 21.03
C PRO A 475 -7.86 18.31 21.35
N ARG A 476 -6.95 17.69 20.58
CA ARG A 476 -5.49 17.87 20.74
C ARG A 476 -4.68 17.48 19.50
N VAL A 477 -3.42 17.90 19.46
CA VAL A 477 -2.42 17.42 18.49
C VAL A 477 -1.72 16.19 19.05
N VAL A 478 -1.74 15.09 18.31
CA VAL A 478 -1.18 13.78 18.71
C VAL A 478 0.31 13.72 18.38
N ARG A 479 1.12 13.44 19.40
CA ARG A 479 2.58 13.24 19.28
C ARG A 479 2.99 11.77 19.42
N GLN A 480 2.09 10.92 19.91
CA GLN A 480 2.18 9.46 19.85
C GLN A 480 2.56 8.99 18.44
N ARG A 481 3.49 8.03 18.31
CA ARG A 481 3.90 7.48 17.01
C ARG A 481 2.90 6.43 16.54
N LEU A 482 2.38 6.57 15.32
CA LEU A 482 1.46 5.60 14.71
C LEU A 482 1.95 5.19 13.34
N HIS A 483 1.73 3.93 12.95
CA HIS A 483 1.81 3.53 11.54
C HIS A 483 0.44 3.01 11.08
N LEU A 484 0.14 3.12 9.79
CA LEU A 484 -1.13 2.74 9.17
C LEU A 484 -1.54 1.27 9.40
N VAL A 485 -0.60 0.38 9.73
CA VAL A 485 -0.88 -1.01 10.20
C VAL A 485 -1.60 -1.07 11.55
N ASP A 486 -1.48 -0.04 12.39
CA ASP A 486 -2.10 0.02 13.72
C ASP A 486 -3.64 0.10 13.64
N TRP A 487 -4.20 0.52 12.50
CA TRP A 487 -5.63 0.77 12.39
C TRP A 487 -6.49 -0.48 12.51
N LEU A 488 -6.06 -1.64 11.98
CA LEU A 488 -6.82 -2.89 12.18
C LEU A 488 -6.98 -3.23 13.68
N PRO A 489 -5.91 -3.41 14.47
CA PRO A 489 -6.05 -3.71 15.89
C PRO A 489 -6.70 -2.56 16.68
N THR A 490 -6.40 -1.30 16.35
CA THR A 490 -6.99 -0.13 17.02
C THR A 490 -8.51 -0.03 16.82
N LEU A 491 -9.00 -0.22 15.60
CA LEU A 491 -10.43 -0.14 15.29
C LEU A 491 -11.19 -1.36 15.84
N LEU A 492 -10.59 -2.55 15.86
CA LEU A 492 -11.19 -3.72 16.50
C LEU A 492 -11.26 -3.56 18.03
N ALA A 493 -10.23 -3.01 18.67
CA ALA A 493 -10.27 -2.67 20.09
C ALA A 493 -11.35 -1.61 20.40
N ALA A 494 -11.41 -0.54 19.59
CA ALA A 494 -12.42 0.52 19.74
C ALA A 494 -13.86 0.02 19.50
N ALA A 495 -14.04 -0.96 18.62
CA ALA A 495 -15.32 -1.66 18.41
C ALA A 495 -15.73 -2.58 19.58
N GLY A 496 -14.86 -2.78 20.58
CA GLY A 496 -15.09 -3.74 21.67
C GLY A 496 -14.96 -5.20 21.23
N ALA A 497 -13.99 -5.50 20.35
CA ALA A 497 -13.66 -6.85 19.95
C ALA A 497 -12.66 -7.52 20.91
N ASN A 498 -12.85 -8.81 21.16
CA ASN A 498 -11.74 -9.68 21.57
C ASN A 498 -11.23 -10.35 20.29
N TYR A 499 -10.03 -9.98 19.86
CA TYR A 499 -9.47 -10.39 18.57
C TYR A 499 -8.03 -10.88 18.72
N SER A 500 -7.58 -11.65 17.74
CA SER A 500 -6.17 -11.97 17.51
C SER A 500 -5.89 -11.82 16.02
N CYS A 501 -4.72 -11.28 15.68
CA CYS A 501 -4.19 -11.26 14.33
C CYS A 501 -2.71 -11.64 14.33
N ASP A 502 -2.30 -12.36 13.28
CA ASP A 502 -0.93 -12.35 12.76
C ASP A 502 -0.76 -10.96 12.12
N CYS A 503 -0.16 -10.00 12.82
CA CYS A 503 -0.19 -8.58 12.43
C CYS A 503 0.97 -7.78 13.06
N ASP A 504 1.47 -6.79 12.31
CA ASP A 504 2.50 -5.84 12.74
C ASP A 504 1.90 -4.63 13.49
N GLY A 505 0.58 -4.46 13.40
CA GLY A 505 -0.19 -3.41 14.06
C GLY A 505 -0.26 -3.56 15.57
N MET A 506 -0.23 -2.43 16.26
CA MET A 506 -0.42 -2.32 17.70
C MET A 506 -1.75 -1.63 18.00
N ASN A 507 -2.41 -2.00 19.09
CA ASN A 507 -3.61 -1.30 19.54
C ASN A 507 -3.24 0.08 20.13
N GLN A 508 -3.60 1.14 19.42
CA GLN A 508 -3.33 2.53 19.81
C GLN A 508 -4.52 3.17 20.54
N TRP A 509 -5.66 2.49 20.72
CA TRP A 509 -6.90 3.12 21.18
C TRP A 509 -6.78 3.80 22.55
N GLU A 510 -6.16 3.12 23.53
CA GLU A 510 -5.96 3.70 24.87
C GLU A 510 -4.97 4.87 24.86
N ALA A 511 -3.93 4.82 24.01
CA ALA A 511 -2.95 5.89 23.83
C ALA A 511 -3.55 7.13 23.15
N LEU A 512 -4.39 6.93 22.14
CA LEU A 512 -5.12 7.99 21.45
C LEU A 512 -6.21 8.60 22.35
N SER A 513 -7.08 7.78 22.92
CA SER A 513 -8.22 8.25 23.73
C SER A 513 -7.80 8.82 25.09
N GLY A 514 -6.76 8.27 25.73
CA GLY A 514 -6.32 8.67 27.07
C GLY A 514 -5.10 9.62 27.14
N ASP A 515 -4.55 10.02 25.98
CA ASP A 515 -3.26 10.74 25.89
C ASP A 515 -2.09 10.02 26.61
N LEU A 516 -2.05 8.69 26.49
CA LEU A 516 -0.97 7.85 27.03
C LEU A 516 0.16 7.70 26.00
N PRO A 517 1.38 7.31 26.39
CA PRO A 517 2.45 6.99 25.45
C PRO A 517 2.03 5.93 24.44
N SER A 518 2.56 6.01 23.21
CA SER A 518 2.31 4.96 22.23
C SER A 518 3.05 3.66 22.61
N PRO A 519 2.44 2.47 22.43
CA PRO A 519 3.17 1.20 22.45
C PRO A 519 4.19 1.08 21.30
N ARG A 520 4.03 1.87 20.23
CA ARG A 520 4.89 1.83 19.04
C ARG A 520 6.12 2.73 19.20
N THR A 521 7.27 2.12 19.47
CA THR A 521 8.57 2.80 19.41
C THR A 521 9.10 2.91 17.97
N SER A 522 8.89 1.89 17.13
CA SER A 522 9.45 1.77 15.78
C SER A 522 8.43 1.73 14.63
N VAL A 523 8.86 2.21 13.46
CA VAL A 523 8.13 2.20 12.19
C VAL A 523 9.09 1.76 11.07
N LEU A 524 8.78 0.66 10.40
CA LEU A 524 9.43 0.32 9.14
C LEU A 524 8.71 1.07 8.00
N HIS A 525 9.44 1.89 7.25
CA HIS A 525 8.85 2.67 6.15
C HIS A 525 8.80 1.84 4.87
N ASN A 526 9.94 1.26 4.47
CA ASN A 526 9.99 0.23 3.44
C ASN A 526 11.34 -0.53 3.43
N ILE A 527 11.39 -1.67 2.74
CA ILE A 527 12.59 -2.36 2.24
C ILE A 527 12.34 -2.80 0.80
N ASP A 528 12.85 -2.04 -0.16
CA ASP A 528 12.69 -2.29 -1.60
C ASP A 528 14.04 -2.68 -2.22
N ASP A 529 14.29 -3.99 -2.33
CA ASP A 529 15.52 -4.54 -2.88
C ASP A 529 15.71 -4.26 -4.39
N ILE A 530 14.67 -3.83 -5.11
CA ILE A 530 14.71 -3.52 -6.56
C ILE A 530 15.20 -2.09 -6.80
N TYR A 531 14.72 -1.13 -6.00
CA TYR A 531 15.32 0.22 -5.97
C TYR A 531 16.59 0.29 -5.08
N GLY A 532 16.87 -0.76 -4.29
CA GLY A 532 17.94 -0.77 -3.29
C GLY A 532 17.71 0.19 -2.12
N SER A 533 16.46 0.58 -1.87
CA SER A 533 16.09 1.59 -0.87
C SER A 533 15.45 0.96 0.36
N ALA A 534 15.78 1.48 1.54
CA ALA A 534 15.22 1.01 2.80
C ALA A 534 15.28 2.11 3.88
N ALA A 535 14.25 2.18 4.73
CA ALA A 535 14.22 3.14 5.83
C ALA A 535 13.41 2.63 7.02
N ILE A 536 13.86 3.00 8.22
CA ILE A 536 13.22 2.66 9.50
C ILE A 536 13.38 3.84 10.47
N THR A 537 12.32 4.14 11.22
CA THR A 537 12.36 5.01 12.39
C THR A 537 12.33 4.15 13.66
N VAL A 538 13.22 4.42 14.61
CA VAL A 538 13.23 3.83 15.95
C VAL A 538 13.44 4.97 16.94
N ASP A 539 12.50 5.14 17.87
CA ASP A 539 12.46 6.30 18.76
C ASP A 539 12.53 7.62 17.93
N GLN A 540 13.30 8.62 18.34
CA GLN A 540 13.45 9.88 17.60
C GLN A 540 14.33 9.76 16.34
N TRP A 541 14.88 8.58 16.03
CA TRP A 541 15.92 8.39 15.01
C TRP A 541 15.38 7.74 13.75
N LYS A 542 15.71 8.30 12.59
CA LYS A 542 15.37 7.75 11.27
C LYS A 542 16.62 7.43 10.46
N LEU A 543 16.70 6.19 10.00
CA LEU A 543 17.71 5.70 9.05
C LEU A 543 17.13 5.71 7.63
N HIS A 544 17.90 6.20 6.66
CA HIS A 544 17.58 6.16 5.22
C HIS A 544 18.77 5.59 4.45
N LYS A 545 18.59 4.48 3.73
CA LYS A 545 19.63 3.78 2.92
C LYS A 545 19.11 3.65 1.49
N GLY A 546 19.92 4.03 0.50
CA GLY A 546 19.49 4.05 -0.91
C GLY A 546 18.34 5.03 -1.16
N THR A 547 17.87 5.12 -2.40
CA THR A 547 16.71 5.96 -2.76
C THR A 547 16.12 5.51 -4.11
N ASN A 548 14.85 5.82 -4.32
CA ASN A 548 14.16 5.49 -5.56
C ASN A 548 14.52 6.48 -6.68
N TYR A 549 14.33 6.07 -7.94
CA TYR A 549 14.57 6.92 -9.12
C TYR A 549 15.97 7.58 -9.19
N ASN A 550 16.99 6.94 -8.62
CA ASN A 550 18.36 7.45 -8.55
C ASN A 550 18.44 8.86 -7.92
N GLY A 551 17.60 9.15 -6.91
CA GLY A 551 17.61 10.39 -6.14
C GLY A 551 16.98 11.60 -6.84
N ALA A 552 16.29 11.40 -7.97
CA ALA A 552 15.63 12.48 -8.71
C ALA A 552 14.50 13.20 -7.94
N TRP A 553 14.09 12.67 -6.78
CA TRP A 553 13.01 13.19 -5.93
C TRP A 553 13.43 13.36 -4.46
N ASP A 554 14.73 13.62 -4.22
CA ASP A 554 15.34 13.70 -2.88
C ASP A 554 15.39 15.11 -2.25
N ASP A 555 14.78 16.14 -2.86
CA ASP A 555 14.81 17.54 -2.35
C ASP A 555 13.52 17.93 -1.59
N TRP A 556 13.35 19.22 -1.29
CA TRP A 556 12.15 19.79 -0.65
C TRP A 556 11.27 20.49 -1.69
N TYR A 557 10.00 20.07 -1.79
CA TYR A 557 9.12 20.48 -2.87
C TYR A 557 7.96 21.34 -2.35
N GLY A 558 8.02 22.64 -2.64
CA GLY A 558 6.96 23.61 -2.35
C GLY A 558 5.77 23.53 -3.33
N PRO A 559 4.77 24.44 -3.22
CA PRO A 559 4.78 25.69 -2.45
C PRO A 559 4.71 25.50 -0.93
N SER A 560 5.21 26.48 -0.17
CA SER A 560 5.09 26.49 1.30
C SER A 560 3.69 26.86 1.79
N GLY A 561 2.88 27.55 1.00
CA GLY A 561 1.56 28.05 1.40
C GLY A 561 1.59 29.21 2.41
N GLU A 562 2.73 29.49 3.06
CA GLU A 562 2.89 30.65 3.94
C GLU A 562 2.76 31.95 3.14
N GLY A 563 1.70 32.73 3.43
CA GLY A 563 1.40 33.99 2.75
C GLY A 563 0.53 33.86 1.49
N GLU A 564 0.15 32.65 1.07
CA GLU A 564 -0.77 32.41 -0.04
C GLU A 564 -2.13 31.92 0.46
N GLY A 565 -3.23 32.41 -0.12
CA GLY A 565 -4.61 32.04 0.26
C GLY A 565 -5.30 32.93 1.31
N GLY A 566 -4.60 33.94 1.84
CA GLY A 566 -5.16 34.91 2.80
C GLY A 566 -4.90 34.53 4.26
N GLU A 567 -5.72 35.02 5.19
CA GLU A 567 -5.68 34.62 6.60
C GLU A 567 -6.60 33.42 6.86
N TYR A 568 -6.14 32.49 7.70
CA TYR A 568 -6.94 31.34 8.12
C TYR A 568 -8.09 31.79 9.03
N ALA A 569 -9.33 31.48 8.64
CA ALA A 569 -10.54 31.99 9.29
C ALA A 569 -11.34 30.87 9.98
N PRO A 570 -11.31 30.75 11.32
CA PRO A 570 -12.09 29.74 12.06
C PRO A 570 -13.61 29.82 11.85
N GLY A 571 -14.13 30.96 11.35
CA GLY A 571 -15.51 31.07 10.88
C GLY A 571 -15.86 30.06 9.78
N GLN A 572 -14.96 29.84 8.81
CA GLN A 572 -15.20 28.85 7.74
C GLN A 572 -15.38 27.43 8.31
N VAL A 573 -14.67 27.09 9.39
CA VAL A 573 -14.81 25.80 10.08
C VAL A 573 -16.19 25.67 10.72
N ARG A 574 -16.72 26.73 11.35
CA ARG A 574 -18.10 26.75 11.89
C ARG A 574 -19.15 26.65 10.79
N ASP A 575 -18.93 27.38 9.71
CA ASP A 575 -19.87 27.54 8.60
C ASP A 575 -19.78 26.38 7.58
N SER A 576 -19.02 25.33 7.89
CA SER A 576 -18.96 24.08 7.14
C SER A 576 -20.10 23.12 7.53
N ASP A 577 -20.33 22.07 6.73
CA ASP A 577 -21.38 21.09 7.01
C ASP A 577 -21.02 20.18 8.19
N ALA A 578 -19.74 19.80 8.30
CA ALA A 578 -19.21 19.13 9.47
C ALA A 578 -19.20 20.06 10.70
N GLY A 579 -18.84 21.34 10.53
CA GLY A 579 -18.87 22.36 11.57
C GLY A 579 -20.25 22.52 12.21
N ARG A 580 -21.28 22.74 11.38
CA ARG A 580 -22.68 22.76 11.82
C ARG A 580 -23.09 21.48 12.54
N ALA A 581 -22.71 20.31 12.01
CA ALA A 581 -23.05 19.02 12.63
C ALA A 581 -22.41 18.87 14.03
N LEU A 582 -21.16 19.30 14.19
CA LEU A 582 -20.42 19.25 15.45
C LEU A 582 -20.86 20.32 16.47
N GLN A 583 -21.35 21.47 16.00
CA GLN A 583 -22.00 22.48 16.83
C GLN A 583 -23.28 21.95 17.52
N HIS A 584 -24.06 21.09 16.86
CA HIS A 584 -25.25 20.47 17.47
C HIS A 584 -24.91 19.54 18.64
N LEU A 585 -23.68 18.99 18.65
CA LEU A 585 -23.15 18.18 19.76
C LEU A 585 -22.38 19.03 20.81
N GLY A 586 -22.20 20.33 20.57
CA GLY A 586 -21.40 21.21 21.43
C GLY A 586 -19.88 20.93 21.40
N LEU A 587 -19.40 20.14 20.43
CA LEU A 587 -18.00 19.64 20.40
C LEU A 587 -17.01 20.54 19.65
N LEU A 588 -17.48 21.58 18.95
CA LEU A 588 -16.62 22.47 18.18
C LEU A 588 -16.06 23.61 19.08
N PRO A 589 -14.74 23.76 19.23
CA PRO A 589 -14.16 24.73 20.17
C PRO A 589 -14.14 26.17 19.64
N ALA A 590 -13.81 27.11 20.53
CA ALA A 590 -13.67 28.53 20.22
C ALA A 590 -12.46 28.85 19.32
N ASP A 591 -12.54 29.97 18.60
CA ASP A 591 -11.57 30.45 17.59
C ASP A 591 -10.12 30.49 18.09
N ASN A 592 -9.91 30.92 19.34
CA ASN A 592 -8.59 30.98 19.97
C ASN A 592 -7.98 29.58 20.20
N THR A 593 -8.80 28.59 20.57
CA THR A 593 -8.38 27.19 20.69
C THR A 593 -8.09 26.59 19.32
N ILE A 594 -8.92 26.86 18.31
CA ILE A 594 -8.67 26.46 16.91
C ILE A 594 -7.31 26.99 16.42
N LEU A 595 -7.04 28.28 16.62
CA LEU A 595 -5.79 28.91 16.21
C LEU A 595 -4.58 28.39 17.00
N ALA A 596 -4.76 28.03 18.27
CA ALA A 596 -3.70 27.42 19.09
C ALA A 596 -3.36 25.99 18.63
N LEU A 597 -4.36 25.13 18.44
CA LEU A 597 -4.19 23.77 17.92
C LEU A 597 -3.55 23.78 16.53
N ARG A 598 -4.00 24.67 15.63
CA ARG A 598 -3.39 24.84 14.30
C ARG A 598 -1.92 25.25 14.37
N LYS A 599 -1.57 26.14 15.30
CA LYS A 599 -0.18 26.56 15.52
C LYS A 599 0.70 25.42 16.03
N GLU A 600 0.16 24.49 16.81
CA GLU A 600 0.87 23.28 17.25
C GLU A 600 0.96 22.21 16.14
N ALA A 601 -0.08 22.03 15.34
CA ALA A 601 -0.10 21.09 14.22
C ALA A 601 0.85 21.51 13.08
N THR A 602 1.08 22.81 12.89
CA THR A 602 1.95 23.36 11.84
C THR A 602 3.42 22.99 12.07
N LEU A 603 3.92 21.99 11.32
CA LEU A 603 5.34 21.66 11.31
C LEU A 603 6.18 22.80 10.72
N ARG A 604 7.35 23.05 11.31
CA ARG A 604 8.33 24.04 10.84
C ARG A 604 9.73 23.42 10.92
N CYS A 605 10.53 23.57 9.87
CA CYS A 605 11.95 23.20 9.98
C CYS A 605 12.63 24.12 10.99
N ASN A 606 13.39 23.54 11.91
CA ASN A 606 14.17 24.30 12.88
C ASN A 606 15.31 25.04 12.14
N ALA A 607 15.15 26.37 11.98
CA ALA A 607 16.14 27.20 11.28
C ALA A 607 17.51 27.27 11.97
N SER A 608 17.60 26.86 13.24
CA SER A 608 18.84 26.76 14.01
C SER A 608 19.62 25.46 13.75
N VAL A 609 19.04 24.49 13.01
CA VAL A 609 19.71 23.25 12.65
C VAL A 609 20.63 23.48 11.44
N THR A 610 21.94 23.49 11.69
CA THR A 610 22.96 23.52 10.63
C THR A 610 22.79 22.31 9.69
N PRO A 611 22.53 22.50 8.39
CA PRO A 611 22.37 21.40 7.46
C PRO A 611 23.67 20.61 7.25
N ILE A 612 23.54 19.29 7.14
CA ILE A 612 24.62 18.36 6.75
C ILE A 612 24.03 17.48 5.65
N PRO A 613 24.52 17.56 4.39
CA PRO A 613 23.93 16.83 3.28
C PRO A 613 23.90 15.30 3.48
N CYS A 614 22.78 14.70 3.12
CA CYS A 614 22.67 13.26 2.88
C CYS A 614 22.86 12.95 1.40
N ARG A 615 23.55 11.84 1.09
CA ARG A 615 23.70 11.28 -0.26
C ARG A 615 23.41 9.77 -0.18
N PRO A 616 22.13 9.35 -0.19
CA PRO A 616 21.74 8.01 0.26
C PRO A 616 22.19 6.88 -0.70
N LEU A 617 22.53 7.23 -1.95
CA LEU A 617 23.17 6.34 -2.92
C LEU A 617 24.65 6.04 -2.62
N ALA A 618 25.32 6.87 -1.80
CA ALA A 618 26.74 6.73 -1.48
C ALA A 618 26.95 6.11 -0.09
N ALA A 619 26.14 6.48 0.90
CA ALA A 619 26.16 5.93 2.25
C ALA A 619 24.78 6.08 2.91
N PRO A 620 24.40 5.21 3.87
CA PRO A 620 23.20 5.40 4.68
C PRO A 620 23.27 6.69 5.52
N CYS A 621 22.13 7.34 5.69
CA CYS A 621 21.98 8.59 6.43
C CYS A 621 21.14 8.40 7.69
N LEU A 622 21.39 9.25 8.70
CA LEU A 622 20.73 9.20 10.00
C LEU A 622 20.21 10.59 10.38
N PHE A 623 18.98 10.69 10.87
CA PHE A 623 18.35 11.95 11.27
C PHE A 623 17.69 11.82 12.65
N ASN A 624 17.68 12.90 13.43
CA ASN A 624 16.77 13.05 14.56
C ASN A 624 15.51 13.78 14.06
N ILE A 625 14.41 13.05 13.86
CA ILE A 625 13.17 13.59 13.26
C ILE A 625 12.32 14.42 14.23
N GLU A 626 12.68 14.48 15.52
CA GLU A 626 12.02 15.34 16.50
C GLU A 626 12.69 16.73 16.58
N GLU A 627 14.02 16.80 16.37
CA GLU A 627 14.75 18.07 16.20
C GLU A 627 14.68 18.62 14.76
N ASP A 628 14.70 17.73 13.78
CA ASP A 628 14.77 18.02 12.34
C ASP A 628 13.78 17.13 11.55
N PRO A 629 12.45 17.41 11.65
CA PRO A 629 11.42 16.73 10.85
C PRO A 629 11.53 17.04 9.34
N CYS A 630 12.56 17.79 8.92
CA CYS A 630 12.82 18.13 7.53
C CYS A 630 14.02 17.38 6.94
N GLU A 631 14.71 16.50 7.68
CA GLU A 631 15.81 15.66 7.17
C GLU A 631 16.95 16.46 6.50
N ARG A 632 17.33 17.58 7.11
CA ARG A 632 18.36 18.55 6.66
C ARG A 632 19.75 18.28 7.24
N ARG A 633 19.86 17.68 8.42
CA ARG A 633 21.12 17.39 9.13
C ARG A 633 21.33 15.89 9.24
N ASN A 634 22.04 15.33 8.27
CA ASN A 634 22.57 13.97 8.36
C ASN A 634 23.59 13.86 9.52
N LEU A 635 23.38 12.91 10.42
CA LEU A 635 24.19 12.65 11.60
C LEU A 635 25.01 11.35 11.48
N ALA A 636 24.97 10.65 10.34
CA ALA A 636 25.60 9.34 10.15
C ALA A 636 27.09 9.30 10.53
N ASP A 637 27.87 10.31 10.12
CA ASP A 637 29.30 10.40 10.41
C ASP A 637 29.62 10.87 11.84
N LEU A 638 28.66 11.53 12.51
CA LEU A 638 28.79 12.03 13.88
C LEU A 638 28.35 10.99 14.92
N GLU A 639 27.40 10.13 14.56
CA GLU A 639 26.80 9.11 15.42
C GLU A 639 26.99 7.67 14.87
N PRO A 640 28.22 7.24 14.50
CA PRO A 640 28.45 5.98 13.79
C PRO A 640 28.16 4.70 14.62
N VAL A 641 28.06 4.81 15.95
CA VAL A 641 27.58 3.72 16.81
C VAL A 641 26.08 3.53 16.65
N LEU A 642 25.31 4.63 16.68
CA LEU A 642 23.86 4.62 16.50
C LEU A 642 23.46 4.24 15.07
N LEU A 643 24.19 4.74 14.06
CA LEU A 643 24.00 4.34 12.66
C LEU A 643 24.10 2.81 12.50
N ARG A 644 25.12 2.18 13.10
CA ARG A 644 25.28 0.72 13.09
C ARG A 644 24.16 0.00 13.83
N ARG A 645 23.68 0.52 14.96
CA ARG A 645 22.50 -0.04 15.63
C ARG A 645 21.28 0.01 14.70
N MET A 646 20.95 1.16 14.13
CA MET A 646 19.81 1.31 13.22
C MET A 646 19.88 0.38 12.00
N LEU A 647 21.08 0.14 11.47
CA LEU A 647 21.31 -0.82 10.38
C LEU A 647 21.05 -2.28 10.82
N VAL A 648 21.31 -2.63 12.08
CA VAL A 648 20.96 -3.95 12.64
C VAL A 648 19.44 -4.07 12.85
N GLU A 649 18.76 -3.05 13.40
CA GLU A 649 17.29 -3.05 13.54
C GLU A 649 16.61 -3.24 12.16
N LEU A 650 17.15 -2.60 11.11
CA LEU A 650 16.68 -2.75 9.73
C LEU A 650 16.94 -4.16 9.14
N ASP A 651 18.09 -4.76 9.42
CA ASP A 651 18.43 -6.12 8.97
C ASP A 651 17.53 -7.18 9.65
N LEU A 652 17.23 -7.00 10.95
CA LEU A 652 16.28 -7.85 11.66
C LEU A 652 14.89 -7.82 11.01
N MET A 653 14.39 -6.64 10.59
CA MET A 653 13.13 -6.52 9.85
C MET A 653 13.19 -7.13 8.43
N ASN A 654 14.34 -7.16 7.76
CA ASN A 654 14.45 -7.83 6.45
C ASN A 654 14.38 -9.36 6.59
N ARG A 655 14.88 -9.93 7.70
CA ARG A 655 14.87 -11.38 7.95
C ARG A 655 13.48 -11.98 8.15
N THR A 656 12.50 -11.20 8.60
CA THR A 656 11.10 -11.64 8.76
C THR A 656 10.29 -11.55 7.46
N SER A 657 10.86 -10.94 6.41
CA SER A 657 10.16 -10.60 5.18
C SER A 657 9.96 -11.81 4.26
N VAL A 658 8.76 -12.01 3.72
CA VAL A 658 8.38 -13.25 3.01
C VAL A 658 9.05 -13.42 1.63
N PRO A 659 9.12 -14.65 1.09
CA PRO A 659 9.36 -14.91 -0.32
C PRO A 659 8.31 -14.28 -1.25
N ALA A 660 8.59 -14.33 -2.55
CA ALA A 660 8.26 -13.20 -3.41
C ALA A 660 7.88 -13.67 -4.83
N LEU A 661 6.62 -13.44 -5.23
CA LEU A 661 6.05 -13.94 -6.49
C LEU A 661 5.79 -12.81 -7.49
N VAL A 662 6.61 -12.74 -8.53
CA VAL A 662 6.29 -11.99 -9.75
C VAL A 662 5.21 -12.74 -10.51
N ARG A 663 4.26 -12.03 -11.11
CA ARG A 663 3.58 -12.51 -12.31
C ARG A 663 3.58 -11.43 -13.37
N ALA A 664 4.04 -11.78 -14.57
CA ALA A 664 4.01 -10.88 -15.72
C ALA A 664 2.58 -10.45 -16.03
N ARG A 665 2.43 -9.28 -16.67
CA ARG A 665 1.15 -8.79 -17.19
C ARG A 665 0.63 -9.79 -18.22
N GLU A 666 -0.61 -10.19 -18.05
CA GLU A 666 -1.27 -11.23 -18.83
C GLU A 666 -1.82 -10.62 -20.15
N PRO A 667 -1.39 -11.04 -21.35
CA PRO A 667 -1.85 -10.44 -22.61
C PRO A 667 -3.36 -10.55 -22.81
N ARG A 668 -3.98 -11.66 -22.37
CA ARG A 668 -5.45 -11.84 -22.40
C ARG A 668 -6.21 -10.99 -21.38
N ALA A 669 -5.52 -10.25 -20.50
CA ALA A 669 -6.15 -9.29 -19.58
C ALA A 669 -6.42 -7.92 -20.24
N ASP A 670 -5.94 -7.68 -21.45
CA ASP A 670 -6.10 -6.40 -22.13
C ASP A 670 -7.58 -6.02 -22.29
N PRO A 671 -8.04 -4.86 -21.77
CA PRO A 671 -9.44 -4.45 -21.85
C PRO A 671 -10.05 -4.44 -23.26
N ARG A 672 -9.24 -4.30 -24.32
CA ARG A 672 -9.69 -4.36 -25.72
C ARG A 672 -10.30 -5.72 -26.08
N LEU A 673 -9.91 -6.79 -25.39
CA LEU A 673 -10.45 -8.15 -25.56
C LEU A 673 -11.78 -8.35 -24.80
N TRP A 674 -12.11 -7.43 -23.88
CA TRP A 674 -13.27 -7.49 -22.99
C TRP A 674 -14.28 -6.37 -23.24
N GLY A 675 -14.34 -5.86 -24.47
CA GLY A 675 -15.26 -4.77 -24.84
C GLY A 675 -14.88 -3.40 -24.25
N HIS A 676 -13.58 -3.15 -24.06
CA HIS A 676 -13.03 -2.01 -23.33
C HIS A 676 -13.47 -1.96 -21.86
N LEU A 677 -13.32 -3.09 -21.16
CA LEU A 677 -13.62 -3.24 -19.73
C LEU A 677 -12.42 -3.85 -18.99
N TYR A 678 -12.00 -3.27 -17.87
CA TYR A 678 -11.15 -4.00 -16.93
C TYR A 678 -12.00 -5.04 -16.20
N THR A 679 -11.59 -6.31 -16.23
CA THR A 679 -12.42 -7.43 -15.76
C THR A 679 -11.62 -8.49 -15.01
N ASN A 680 -12.31 -9.39 -14.31
CA ASN A 680 -11.74 -10.57 -13.63
C ASN A 680 -11.38 -11.67 -14.64
N PHE A 681 -10.47 -11.36 -15.57
CA PHE A 681 -10.05 -12.18 -16.70
C PHE A 681 -9.56 -13.59 -16.31
N GLY A 682 -9.06 -13.77 -15.08
CA GLY A 682 -8.56 -15.03 -14.52
C GLY A 682 -9.64 -16.07 -14.18
N ASP A 683 -10.92 -15.72 -14.20
CA ASP A 683 -12.04 -16.67 -14.05
C ASP A 683 -12.57 -17.20 -15.39
N TYR A 684 -12.09 -16.63 -16.50
CA TYR A 684 -12.43 -17.07 -17.85
C TYR A 684 -11.30 -17.95 -18.41
N LEU A 685 -11.68 -19.07 -19.04
CA LEU A 685 -10.74 -19.94 -19.74
C LEU A 685 -9.98 -19.17 -20.84
N PRO A 686 -8.79 -19.65 -21.25
CA PRO A 686 -8.15 -19.19 -22.47
C PRO A 686 -9.14 -19.27 -23.65
N LEU A 687 -9.08 -18.30 -24.56
CA LEU A 687 -9.77 -18.44 -25.84
C LEU A 687 -9.13 -19.61 -26.58
N SER A 688 -9.89 -20.69 -26.76
CA SER A 688 -9.56 -21.75 -27.71
C SER A 688 -9.71 -21.19 -29.12
N CYS A 689 -8.68 -20.48 -29.57
CA CYS A 689 -8.58 -19.94 -30.91
C CYS A 689 -8.31 -21.07 -31.90
N ASP A 690 -9.31 -21.90 -32.16
CA ASP A 690 -9.35 -22.74 -33.35
C ASP A 690 -9.12 -21.81 -34.56
N LEU A 691 -8.05 -22.09 -35.32
CA LEU A 691 -7.51 -21.18 -36.34
C LEU A 691 -8.34 -21.19 -37.63
N ASP A 692 -9.58 -20.71 -37.57
CA ASP A 692 -10.33 -20.24 -38.75
C ASP A 692 -10.03 -18.74 -38.99
N PRO A 693 -9.15 -18.39 -39.96
CA PRO A 693 -8.80 -17.00 -40.25
C PRO A 693 -9.95 -16.19 -40.88
N THR A 694 -11.14 -16.77 -41.08
CA THR A 694 -12.30 -16.11 -41.71
C THR A 694 -13.33 -15.58 -40.72
N GLN A 695 -13.38 -16.07 -39.47
CA GLN A 695 -14.43 -15.71 -38.50
C GLN A 695 -13.97 -14.70 -37.44
N ARG A 696 -14.53 -13.48 -37.48
CA ARG A 696 -14.15 -12.35 -36.61
C ARG A 696 -14.95 -12.24 -35.30
N HIS A 697 -15.59 -13.31 -34.81
CA HIS A 697 -16.49 -13.26 -33.65
C HIS A 697 -16.17 -14.32 -32.60
N CYS A 698 -15.23 -14.01 -31.70
CA CYS A 698 -15.00 -14.77 -30.48
C CYS A 698 -16.11 -14.47 -29.45
N HIS A 699 -16.97 -15.45 -29.16
CA HIS A 699 -17.95 -15.35 -28.08
C HIS A 699 -17.45 -16.07 -26.81
N THR A 700 -17.43 -15.37 -25.69
CA THR A 700 -17.11 -15.95 -24.38
C THR A 700 -18.26 -16.82 -23.88
N LYS A 701 -17.96 -18.06 -23.47
CA LYS A 701 -18.88 -18.87 -22.66
C LYS A 701 -18.65 -18.55 -21.18
N PRO A 702 -19.67 -18.15 -20.40
CA PRO A 702 -19.54 -18.09 -18.95
C PRO A 702 -19.42 -19.50 -18.37
N TYR A 703 -18.81 -19.61 -17.18
CA TYR A 703 -18.75 -20.86 -16.43
C TYR A 703 -20.14 -21.19 -15.86
N ASN A 704 -20.77 -22.26 -16.35
CA ASN A 704 -21.97 -22.80 -15.72
C ASN A 704 -21.55 -23.61 -14.48
N PHE A 705 -21.77 -23.04 -13.29
CA PHE A 705 -21.77 -23.80 -12.05
C PHE A 705 -23.17 -24.37 -11.78
N ILE A 706 -23.21 -25.61 -11.30
CA ILE A 706 -24.37 -26.28 -10.68
C ILE A 706 -24.15 -26.25 -9.17
#